data_AF-A0A6H0XUA4-F1
#
_entry.id   AF-A0A6H0XUA4-F1
#
_cell.length_a   1.000
_cell.length_b   1.000
_cell.length_c   1.000
_cell.angle_alpha   90.00
_cell.angle_beta   90.00
_cell.angle_gamma   90.00
#
_symmetry.space_group_name_H-M   'P 1'
#
loop_
_entity.id
_entity.type
_entity.pdbx_description
1 polymer ?
#
loop_
_entity_poly.entity_id
_entity_poly.type
_entity_poly.pdbx_seq_one_letter_code
_entity_poly.pdbx_strand_id
1 'polypeptide(L)'
;MADRFSELPPELHDQILSLLEHKTLLHFAVTARWCHRLALPIIWREVELVDCETTQRRACPTLPKDYHDDTPIIRKLLVLASNKEIAQCVQILNHRCHLPPPSLSRVPWTWLGRASSMGQTLSYDPRLIRLVRLAVDSLKNIHTLRIVRGHARLTESLVRSVFDQRRNNSVSVRRLWLEDCHVSEALQAELHGQKHGLADILDFSGLESFRIRRLHLHPPDYGHRIHHRTEPRCIDGVDEWALAGIPKGLNERGVARIAIKMPLDGQALRTNIAEWFEISNRLDDCIFEDISKRAELPLAVQQAGIESHEQRAIWAYTLRCAQHDVSANRKAYSPDLCAIFLEKRPTPAACLLNLLEQCHLTLTSLTLDWLFMQCHEDGSVEQAQHHDDGELERQYTFYAIFRLRFPLLRAFQVRNFESDGTQLPRGIYLLDRCNWYSPDESRRRISWQDDTDADSVALTFLEAHPRLQCLAWPITRFFNSDGADDWKPTPRVMKIIDNLAIHLTDLRVDDFAGEGPGNLEEELTMRALRRSFIQHFVSRMTSIKHIKVCGYADLDEHREILRALYRCPLQRISVIGNSSSIGNTWGVNAADLEDEVGPVELAGDLYEVDKDTVWRLGFSSPATPGEFSVTYGWTGAAPMITTIAGYFGRTLRELKLIGSIGAPVLLRPTPITAPMLAGLKYMDNLEVLTMSLWISTLYEGDYRDSEVVEYWRSSKDPASTALMIVDQDPAERSSWQRRLDELEPSNLARCVSALFAPHLSEKAKRKGVHVRASLYINSTLHDMDVYIDMDGQGRDQPCNFIGPRDELDPDRRREKMDTRRWF
;
A
#
# COMPACT_ATOMS: atom_id res chain seq x y z
N MET A 1 42.30 6.07 17.52
CA MET A 1 41.39 5.55 16.46
C MET A 1 40.63 6.69 15.80
N ALA A 2 40.05 7.62 16.56
CA ALA A 2 39.44 8.85 16.03
C ALA A 2 40.40 9.68 15.15
N ASP A 3 41.67 9.85 15.56
CA ASP A 3 42.67 10.61 14.78
C ASP A 3 42.92 10.01 13.38
N ARG A 4 42.98 8.68 13.28
CA ARG A 4 43.13 7.98 11.98
C ARG A 4 41.86 8.03 11.14
N PHE A 5 40.68 8.04 11.77
CA PHE A 5 39.42 8.18 11.04
C PHE A 5 39.31 9.58 10.43
N SER A 6 39.77 10.62 11.12
CA SER A 6 39.77 12.00 10.61
C SER A 6 40.69 12.26 9.42
N GLU A 7 41.64 11.37 9.15
CA GLU A 7 42.54 11.45 8.00
C GLU A 7 41.92 10.87 6.72
N LEU A 8 40.76 10.19 6.80
CA LEU A 8 40.08 9.65 5.62
C LEU A 8 39.42 10.77 4.79
N PRO A 9 39.32 10.62 3.46
CA PRO A 9 38.53 11.49 2.60
C PRO A 9 37.05 11.57 3.06
N PRO A 10 36.38 12.73 2.93
CA PRO A 10 34.99 12.91 3.33
C PRO A 10 34.03 11.88 2.71
N GLU A 11 34.27 11.45 1.48
CA GLU A 11 33.45 10.46 0.79
C GLU A 11 33.50 9.09 1.49
N LEU A 12 34.63 8.74 2.09
CA LEU A 12 34.78 7.53 2.88
C LEU A 12 34.14 7.66 4.27
N HIS A 13 34.10 8.86 4.85
CA HIS A 13 33.35 9.09 6.09
C HIS A 13 31.89 8.77 5.89
N ASP A 14 31.27 9.36 4.85
CA ASP A 14 29.85 9.15 4.57
C ASP A 14 29.54 7.68 4.27
N GLN A 15 30.38 7.01 3.45
CA GLN A 15 30.21 5.59 3.15
C GLN A 15 30.30 4.74 4.42
N ILE A 16 31.34 4.91 5.24
CA ILE A 16 31.54 4.09 6.44
C ILE A 16 30.41 4.35 7.45
N LEU A 17 30.07 5.61 7.69
CA LEU A 17 29.03 5.96 8.65
C LEU A 17 27.65 5.52 8.16
N SER A 18 27.36 5.52 6.86
CA SER A 18 26.09 5.02 6.32
C SER A 18 25.88 3.51 6.51
N LEU A 19 26.96 2.76 6.77
CA LEU A 19 26.91 1.32 7.07
C LEU A 19 26.69 1.03 8.56
N LEU A 20 26.80 2.04 9.43
CA LEU A 20 26.60 1.85 10.86
C LEU A 20 25.12 1.85 11.23
N GLU A 21 24.76 0.99 12.19
CA GLU A 21 23.44 1.04 12.81
C GLU A 21 23.17 2.40 13.45
N HIS A 22 21.91 2.83 13.44
CA HIS A 22 21.51 4.15 13.96
C HIS A 22 21.94 4.38 15.42
N LYS A 23 21.86 3.36 16.27
CA LYS A 23 22.30 3.44 17.68
C LYS A 23 23.82 3.70 17.78
N THR A 24 24.61 3.04 16.94
CA THR A 24 26.06 3.22 16.86
C THR A 24 26.40 4.62 16.35
N LEU A 25 25.65 5.13 15.37
CA LEU A 25 25.79 6.51 14.89
C LEU A 25 25.51 7.55 15.99
N LEU A 26 24.47 7.34 16.81
CA LEU A 26 24.17 8.23 17.93
C LEU A 26 25.30 8.25 18.96
N HIS A 27 25.86 7.08 19.32
CA HIS A 27 27.02 7.00 20.21
C HIS A 27 28.26 7.68 19.62
N PHE A 28 28.51 7.48 18.32
CA PHE A 28 29.59 8.15 17.62
C PHE A 28 29.42 9.68 17.66
N ALA A 29 28.21 10.18 17.39
CA ALA A 29 27.89 11.61 17.40
C ALA A 29 28.18 12.30 18.75
N VAL A 30 27.94 11.62 19.87
CA VAL A 30 28.16 12.18 21.22
C VAL A 30 29.61 12.08 21.71
N THR A 31 30.49 11.38 20.98
CA THR A 31 31.87 11.13 21.42
C THR A 31 32.75 12.39 21.31
N ALA A 32 32.57 13.21 20.28
CA ALA A 32 33.31 14.47 20.09
C ALA A 32 32.58 15.42 19.15
N ARG A 33 32.88 16.74 19.21
CA ARG A 33 32.28 17.75 18.31
C ARG A 33 32.52 17.48 16.82
N TRP A 34 33.66 16.90 16.48
CA TRP A 34 33.95 16.52 15.10
C TRP A 34 33.08 15.33 14.65
N CYS A 35 32.98 14.28 15.48
CA CYS A 35 32.08 13.15 15.22
C CYS A 35 30.62 13.60 15.11
N HIS A 36 30.20 14.52 15.97
CA HIS A 36 28.86 15.14 15.90
C HIS A 36 28.60 15.73 14.52
N ARG A 37 29.51 16.57 14.01
CA ARG A 37 29.36 17.21 12.69
C ARG A 37 29.31 16.23 11.52
N LEU A 38 30.08 15.13 11.59
CA LEU A 38 30.05 14.11 10.55
C LEU A 38 28.79 13.22 10.61
N ALA A 39 28.32 12.92 11.81
CA ALA A 39 27.19 12.00 11.99
C ALA A 39 25.84 12.70 11.74
N LEU A 40 25.74 14.00 12.02
CA LEU A 40 24.48 14.75 11.97
C LEU A 40 23.77 14.65 10.61
N PRO A 41 24.46 14.83 9.46
CA PRO A 41 23.83 14.70 8.14
C PRO A 41 23.24 13.32 7.88
N ILE A 42 23.78 12.27 8.50
CA ILE A 42 23.33 10.89 8.33
C ILE A 42 22.19 10.57 9.29
N ILE A 43 22.32 10.98 10.56
CA ILE A 43 21.31 10.78 11.61
C ILE A 43 20.00 11.50 11.26
N TRP A 44 20.09 12.73 10.76
CA TRP A 44 18.93 13.59 10.46
C TRP A 44 18.55 13.63 8.99
N ARG A 45 19.20 12.85 8.13
CA ARG A 45 18.89 12.79 6.68
C ARG A 45 17.42 12.53 6.43
N GLU A 46 16.87 11.60 7.19
CA GLU A 46 15.49 11.15 7.13
C GLU A 46 14.84 11.34 8.49
N VAL A 47 13.82 12.19 8.54
CA VAL A 47 13.06 12.47 9.75
C VAL A 47 11.68 11.85 9.62
N GLU A 48 11.32 11.03 10.61
CA GLU A 48 9.99 10.44 10.72
C GLU A 48 9.18 11.16 11.82
N LEU A 49 8.04 11.73 11.46
CA LEU A 49 7.05 12.32 12.36
C LEU A 49 5.95 11.29 12.62
N VAL A 50 6.04 10.62 13.77
CA VAL A 50 5.07 9.63 14.23
C VAL A 50 4.61 10.06 15.61
N ASP A 51 3.30 10.04 15.81
CA ASP A 51 2.66 10.12 17.11
C ASP A 51 2.91 8.82 17.89
N CYS A 52 2.37 8.72 19.10
CA CYS A 52 2.35 7.47 19.84
C CYS A 52 0.99 7.26 20.51
N GLU A 53 0.79 6.08 21.10
CA GLU A 53 -0.36 5.85 21.96
C GLU A 53 -0.22 6.71 23.23
N THR A 54 -1.30 7.35 23.67
CA THR A 54 -1.28 8.25 24.83
C THR A 54 -0.94 7.53 26.12
N THR A 55 0.22 7.88 26.69
CA THR A 55 0.66 7.39 28.00
C THR A 55 -0.04 8.08 29.18
N GLN A 56 -0.77 9.18 28.92
CA GLN A 56 -1.44 10.01 29.93
C GLN A 56 -2.72 9.40 30.53
N ARG A 57 -2.99 8.11 30.32
CA ARG A 57 -4.12 7.38 30.96
C ARG A 57 -4.12 7.51 32.50
N ARG A 58 -2.94 7.72 33.10
CA ARG A 58 -2.78 7.99 34.54
C ARG A 58 -3.25 9.39 34.98
N ALA A 59 -3.22 10.38 34.09
CA ALA A 59 -3.60 11.76 34.40
C ALA A 59 -5.11 11.99 34.29
N CYS A 60 -5.82 11.20 33.46
CA CYS A 60 -7.28 11.29 33.33
C CYS A 60 -7.91 9.91 33.03
N PRO A 61 -8.31 9.15 34.07
CA PRO A 61 -8.78 7.76 33.95
C PRO A 61 -10.12 7.57 33.24
N THR A 62 -10.89 8.65 33.03
CA THR A 62 -12.22 8.63 32.40
C THR A 62 -12.17 8.72 30.87
N LEU A 63 -10.96 8.79 30.30
CA LEU A 63 -10.74 9.00 28.89
C LEU A 63 -11.04 7.71 28.07
N PRO A 64 -11.80 7.77 26.95
CA PRO A 64 -12.05 6.68 25.99
C PRO A 64 -10.81 5.91 25.43
N LYS A 65 -10.95 4.87 24.60
CA LYS A 65 -9.86 3.91 24.29
C LYS A 65 -8.98 4.27 23.06
N ASP A 66 -9.20 5.42 22.41
CA ASP A 66 -8.49 5.84 21.19
C ASP A 66 -7.77 7.18 21.38
N TYR A 67 -6.46 7.16 21.64
CA TYR A 67 -5.69 8.40 21.75
C TYR A 67 -4.33 8.35 21.09
N HIS A 68 -4.17 9.31 20.20
CA HIS A 68 -2.93 9.79 19.65
C HIS A 68 -2.27 10.80 20.60
N ASP A 69 -0.97 10.67 20.80
CA ASP A 69 -0.11 11.62 21.52
C ASP A 69 0.91 12.20 20.54
N ASP A 70 0.71 13.48 20.19
CA ASP A 70 1.54 14.20 19.24
C ASP A 70 2.85 14.72 19.86
N THR A 71 3.11 14.45 21.15
CA THR A 71 4.35 14.87 21.84
C THR A 71 5.62 14.53 21.05
N PRO A 72 5.80 13.31 20.49
CA PRO A 72 7.01 12.99 19.72
C PRO A 72 7.13 13.81 18.44
N ILE A 73 6.02 14.13 17.78
CA ILE A 73 5.96 14.99 16.58
C ILE A 73 6.38 16.41 16.97
N ILE A 74 5.74 17.00 17.97
CA ILE A 74 5.99 18.37 18.41
C ILE A 74 7.45 18.54 18.84
N ARG A 75 8.02 17.58 19.57
CA ARG A 75 9.44 17.62 19.98
C ARG A 75 10.38 17.67 18.77
N LYS A 76 10.15 16.82 17.76
CA LYS A 76 10.97 16.82 16.53
C LYS A 76 10.82 18.13 15.77
N LEU A 77 9.59 18.63 15.61
CA LEU A 77 9.34 19.91 14.95
C LEU A 77 9.99 21.09 15.70
N LEU A 78 9.97 21.08 17.04
CA LEU A 78 10.63 22.11 17.85
C LEU A 78 12.14 22.12 17.67
N VAL A 79 12.78 20.95 17.60
CA VAL A 79 14.21 20.83 17.28
C VAL A 79 14.49 21.42 15.90
N LEU A 80 13.69 21.06 14.88
CA LEU A 80 13.86 21.55 13.51
C LEU A 80 13.60 23.05 13.37
N ALA A 81 12.64 23.60 14.12
CA ALA A 81 12.35 25.03 14.13
C ALA A 81 13.43 25.85 14.85
N SER A 82 14.08 25.27 15.87
CA SER A 82 15.04 25.98 16.73
C SER A 82 16.50 25.78 16.31
N ASN A 83 16.81 24.70 15.59
CA ASN A 83 18.17 24.35 15.19
C ASN A 83 18.31 24.24 13.66
N LYS A 84 18.80 25.31 13.04
CA LYS A 84 18.99 25.40 11.59
C LYS A 84 20.04 24.42 11.06
N GLU A 85 21.08 24.09 11.83
CA GLU A 85 22.14 23.15 11.40
C GLU A 85 21.56 21.73 11.26
N ILE A 86 20.75 21.30 12.23
CA ILE A 86 20.01 20.04 12.16
C ILE A 86 18.99 20.09 11.01
N ALA A 87 18.19 21.15 10.92
CA ALA A 87 17.15 21.27 9.92
C ALA A 87 17.68 21.21 8.47
N GLN A 88 18.88 21.74 8.23
CA GLN A 88 19.56 21.67 6.93
C GLN A 88 20.04 20.26 6.58
N CYS A 89 20.21 19.36 7.56
CA CYS A 89 20.56 17.97 7.29
C CYS A 89 19.39 17.16 6.71
N VAL A 90 18.15 17.60 6.92
CA VAL A 90 16.95 16.87 6.51
C VAL A 90 16.74 16.94 5.01
N GLN A 91 16.66 15.76 4.40
CA GLN A 91 16.42 15.55 2.97
C GLN A 91 15.06 14.87 2.71
N ILE A 92 14.64 14.00 3.62
CA ILE A 92 13.41 13.22 3.55
C ILE A 92 12.59 13.47 4.83
N LEU A 93 11.35 13.92 4.66
CA LEU A 93 10.39 14.05 5.75
C LEU A 93 9.27 13.03 5.55
N ASN A 94 9.14 12.11 6.50
CA ASN A 94 8.04 11.17 6.57
C ASN A 94 7.09 11.60 7.70
N HIS A 95 5.79 11.57 7.46
CA HIS A 95 4.78 11.59 8.52
C HIS A 95 3.94 10.32 8.45
N ARG A 96 3.68 9.70 9.59
CA ARG A 96 2.66 8.66 9.70
C ARG A 96 1.99 8.62 11.05
N CYS A 97 0.82 8.00 11.06
CA CYS A 97 0.17 7.57 12.29
C CYS A 97 0.88 6.35 12.92
N HIS A 98 0.81 6.24 14.24
CA HIS A 98 1.29 5.10 15.02
C HIS A 98 0.41 3.87 14.78
N LEU A 99 -0.88 4.08 14.50
CA LEU A 99 -1.79 3.02 14.10
C LEU A 99 -1.38 2.47 12.73
N PRO A 100 -1.39 1.14 12.54
CA PRO A 100 -0.97 0.55 11.29
C PRO A 100 -1.91 0.93 10.15
N PRO A 101 -1.45 1.11 8.90
CA PRO A 101 -2.36 1.23 7.76
C PRO A 101 -3.35 0.06 7.80
N PRO A 102 -4.66 0.29 7.62
CA PRO A 102 -5.65 -0.77 7.70
C PRO A 102 -5.23 -1.96 6.82
N SER A 103 -5.18 -3.15 7.45
CA SER A 103 -4.82 -4.39 6.77
C SER A 103 -5.96 -4.78 5.83
N LEU A 104 -5.61 -5.07 4.59
CA LEU A 104 -6.56 -5.40 3.52
C LEU A 104 -7.37 -6.68 3.83
N SER A 105 -6.86 -7.55 4.70
CA SER A 105 -7.49 -8.84 5.05
C SER A 105 -8.41 -8.81 6.28
N ARG A 106 -8.45 -7.74 7.09
CA ARG A 106 -9.20 -7.72 8.37
C ARG A 106 -10.25 -6.62 8.51
N VAL A 107 -10.27 -5.64 7.61
CA VAL A 107 -11.24 -4.53 7.67
C VAL A 107 -12.21 -4.68 6.50
N PRO A 108 -13.52 -4.86 6.75
CA PRO A 108 -14.52 -4.87 5.68
C PRO A 108 -14.35 -3.64 4.78
N TRP A 109 -14.33 -3.81 3.46
CA TRP A 109 -14.07 -2.73 2.49
C TRP A 109 -15.09 -1.59 2.58
N THR A 110 -16.32 -1.92 2.95
CA THR A 110 -17.35 -0.93 3.30
C THR A 110 -16.88 0.00 4.41
N TRP A 111 -16.00 -0.44 5.30
CA TRP A 111 -15.40 0.34 6.35
C TRP A 111 -14.18 1.13 5.88
N LEU A 112 -13.29 0.58 5.05
CA LEU A 112 -12.20 1.36 4.41
C LEU A 112 -12.72 2.51 3.53
N GLY A 113 -13.87 2.28 2.88
CA GLY A 113 -14.59 3.30 2.13
C GLY A 113 -15.24 4.37 3.00
N ARG A 114 -15.54 4.07 4.28
CA ARG A 114 -16.26 4.94 5.23
C ARG A 114 -15.37 5.56 6.32
N ALA A 115 -14.27 4.90 6.67
CA ALA A 115 -13.28 5.32 7.65
C ALA A 115 -12.25 6.17 6.94
N SER A 116 -12.65 7.40 6.62
CA SER A 116 -11.67 8.44 6.34
C SER A 116 -10.70 8.52 7.53
N SER A 117 -9.44 8.83 7.27
CA SER A 117 -8.36 9.08 8.23
C SER A 117 -8.63 10.31 9.15
N MET A 118 -9.91 10.64 9.36
CA MET A 118 -10.45 11.73 10.17
C MET A 118 -10.69 11.30 11.62
N GLY A 119 -9.73 10.59 12.22
CA GLY A 119 -9.73 10.33 13.66
C GLY A 119 -10.00 11.63 14.43
N GLN A 120 -10.85 11.55 15.45
CA GLN A 120 -11.41 12.70 16.16
C GLN A 120 -10.39 13.45 17.05
N THR A 121 -9.20 12.89 17.25
CA THR A 121 -8.21 13.36 18.25
C THR A 121 -6.87 13.83 17.65
N LEU A 122 -6.87 14.29 16.40
CA LEU A 122 -5.64 14.47 15.63
C LEU A 122 -5.31 15.91 15.23
N SER A 123 -4.35 16.54 15.93
CA SER A 123 -3.55 17.67 15.44
C SER A 123 -4.34 18.89 14.90
N TYR A 124 -5.46 19.26 15.51
CA TYR A 124 -6.24 20.45 15.13
C TYR A 124 -5.73 21.75 15.78
N ASP A 125 -4.71 21.65 16.63
CA ASP A 125 -4.21 22.78 17.39
C ASP A 125 -3.42 23.79 16.53
N PRO A 126 -3.81 25.08 16.54
CA PRO A 126 -3.09 26.15 15.83
C PRO A 126 -1.59 26.25 16.13
N ARG A 127 -1.17 25.89 17.35
CA ARG A 127 0.24 25.92 17.77
C ARG A 127 1.07 24.92 16.99
N LEU A 128 0.54 23.72 16.78
CA LEU A 128 1.21 22.69 16.00
C LEU A 128 1.40 23.15 14.56
N ILE A 129 0.35 23.72 13.96
CA ILE A 129 0.36 24.19 12.56
C ILE A 129 1.40 25.29 12.38
N ARG A 130 1.46 26.21 13.35
CA ARG A 130 2.48 27.24 13.36
C ARG A 130 3.88 26.67 13.52
N LEU A 131 4.04 25.65 14.36
CA LEU A 131 5.31 24.98 14.58
C LEU A 131 5.78 24.21 13.34
N VAL A 132 4.87 23.53 12.63
CA VAL A 132 5.14 22.88 11.34
C VAL A 132 5.71 23.88 10.36
N ARG A 133 5.08 25.05 10.21
CA ARG A 133 5.58 26.10 9.32
C ARG A 133 7.01 26.53 9.67
N LEU A 134 7.26 26.84 10.94
CA LEU A 134 8.60 27.27 11.39
C LEU A 134 9.68 26.20 11.18
N ALA A 135 9.33 24.93 11.42
CA ALA A 135 10.21 23.80 11.16
C ALA A 135 10.52 23.69 9.67
N VAL A 136 9.49 23.66 8.82
CA VAL A 136 9.61 23.51 7.35
C VAL A 136 10.37 24.67 6.70
N ASP A 137 10.20 25.90 7.18
CA ASP A 137 10.97 27.07 6.74
C ASP A 137 12.48 26.87 6.94
N SER A 138 12.88 26.06 7.92
CA SER A 138 14.27 25.73 8.22
C SER A 138 14.82 24.55 7.41
N LEU A 139 13.95 23.73 6.78
CA LEU A 139 14.34 22.51 6.03
C LEU A 139 14.85 22.81 4.61
N LYS A 140 16.00 23.46 4.46
CA LYS A 140 16.47 23.98 3.15
C LYS A 140 16.75 22.92 2.07
N ASN A 141 17.01 21.68 2.47
CA ASN A 141 17.46 20.59 1.60
C ASN A 141 16.42 19.47 1.41
N ILE A 142 15.19 19.66 1.89
CA ILE A 142 14.13 18.67 1.72
C ILE A 142 13.80 18.49 0.23
N HIS A 143 13.89 17.25 -0.26
CA HIS A 143 13.52 16.88 -1.62
C HIS A 143 12.41 15.83 -1.68
N THR A 144 12.00 15.26 -0.54
CA THR A 144 10.98 14.23 -0.47
C THR A 144 10.08 14.43 0.74
N LEU A 145 8.77 14.52 0.48
CA LEU A 145 7.71 14.48 1.49
C LEU A 145 6.89 13.21 1.30
N ARG A 146 6.75 12.44 2.38
CA ARG A 146 5.92 11.24 2.39
C ARG A 146 4.96 11.29 3.57
N ILE A 147 3.69 10.97 3.31
CA ILE A 147 2.65 10.95 4.33
C ILE A 147 1.88 9.62 4.21
N VAL A 148 1.81 8.86 5.31
CA VAL A 148 1.14 7.55 5.36
C VAL A 148 0.15 7.53 6.51
N ARG A 149 -1.14 7.32 6.24
CA ARG A 149 -2.21 7.41 7.23
C ARG A 149 -2.14 8.77 7.98
N GLY A 150 -1.88 9.83 7.23
CA GLY A 150 -1.63 11.16 7.76
C GLY A 150 -2.86 11.79 8.38
N HIS A 151 -2.67 12.48 9.49
CA HIS A 151 -3.72 13.25 10.15
C HIS A 151 -4.11 14.45 9.29
N ALA A 152 -5.39 14.76 9.17
CA ALA A 152 -5.87 15.64 8.09
C ALA A 152 -5.24 17.06 8.13
N ARG A 153 -5.22 17.72 9.30
CA ARG A 153 -4.62 19.07 9.45
C ARG A 153 -3.10 19.07 9.45
N LEU A 154 -2.45 18.05 10.00
CA LEU A 154 -1.00 17.92 9.92
C LEU A 154 -0.56 17.67 8.48
N THR A 155 -1.31 16.85 7.73
CA THR A 155 -1.09 16.59 6.30
C THR A 155 -1.18 17.88 5.49
N GLU A 156 -2.28 18.63 5.66
CA GLU A 156 -2.45 19.94 5.02
C GLU A 156 -1.31 20.89 5.38
N SER A 157 -0.97 20.99 6.67
CA SER A 157 0.08 21.89 7.14
C SER A 157 1.45 21.56 6.57
N LEU A 158 1.80 20.27 6.52
CA LEU A 158 3.05 19.79 5.95
C LEU A 158 3.11 20.07 4.45
N VAL A 159 2.08 19.69 3.68
CA VAL A 159 2.07 19.89 2.23
C VAL A 159 2.11 21.39 1.91
N ARG A 160 1.21 22.20 2.51
CA ARG A 160 1.16 23.63 2.22
C ARG A 160 2.43 24.37 2.63
N SER A 161 3.06 23.98 3.75
CA SER A 161 4.33 24.60 4.16
C SER A 161 5.50 24.16 3.28
N VAL A 162 5.55 22.89 2.87
CA VAL A 162 6.68 22.35 2.08
C VAL A 162 6.69 22.93 0.67
N PHE A 163 5.51 23.10 0.08
CA PHE A 163 5.30 23.63 -1.27
C PHE A 163 4.93 25.12 -1.30
N ASP A 164 5.07 25.86 -0.19
CA ASP A 164 4.84 27.32 -0.18
C ASP A 164 5.72 27.99 -1.24
N GLN A 165 5.10 28.69 -2.19
CA GLN A 165 5.80 29.41 -3.26
C GLN A 165 6.80 30.45 -2.72
N ARG A 166 6.57 30.97 -1.51
CA ARG A 166 7.43 31.98 -0.86
C ARG A 166 8.63 31.36 -0.14
N ARG A 167 8.70 30.02 -0.09
CA ARG A 167 9.71 29.30 0.67
C ARG A 167 11.08 29.41 0.00
N ASN A 168 12.03 29.99 0.72
CA ASN A 168 13.41 30.09 0.25
C ASN A 168 14.13 28.74 0.46
N ASN A 169 14.09 27.86 -0.53
CA ASN A 169 14.72 26.54 -0.50
C ASN A 169 16.03 26.51 -1.28
N SER A 170 16.98 25.68 -0.82
CA SER A 170 18.21 25.40 -1.56
C SER A 170 17.97 24.33 -2.63
N VAL A 171 16.99 23.45 -2.41
CA VAL A 171 16.63 22.34 -3.32
C VAL A 171 15.12 22.32 -3.52
N SER A 172 14.66 22.08 -4.75
CA SER A 172 13.25 21.87 -5.05
C SER A 172 12.76 20.53 -4.48
N VAL A 173 11.50 20.49 -4.07
CA VAL A 173 10.87 19.24 -3.63
C VAL A 173 10.57 18.40 -4.88
N ARG A 174 11.17 17.22 -4.97
CA ARG A 174 11.10 16.35 -6.15
C ARG A 174 10.13 15.19 -6.01
N ARG A 175 9.81 14.78 -4.78
CA ARG A 175 8.95 13.61 -4.54
C ARG A 175 7.85 13.91 -3.52
N LEU A 176 6.61 13.60 -3.88
CA LEU A 176 5.45 13.68 -3.01
C LEU A 176 4.69 12.36 -3.04
N TRP A 177 4.67 11.67 -1.90
CA TRP A 177 4.04 10.36 -1.74
C TRP A 177 2.98 10.40 -0.65
N LEU A 178 1.73 10.13 -1.02
CA LEU A 178 0.58 10.22 -0.12
C LEU A 178 -0.12 8.86 -0.08
N GLU A 179 -0.35 8.34 1.11
CA GLU A 179 -1.03 7.07 1.35
C GLU A 179 -2.07 7.21 2.44
N ASP A 180 -3.33 6.87 2.16
CA ASP A 180 -4.41 6.80 3.15
C ASP A 180 -4.59 8.09 3.98
N CYS A 181 -4.51 9.27 3.34
CA CYS A 181 -4.58 10.56 4.02
C CYS A 181 -5.56 11.53 3.35
N HIS A 182 -5.97 12.57 4.07
CA HIS A 182 -6.83 13.62 3.52
C HIS A 182 -6.03 14.61 2.66
N VAL A 183 -6.48 14.89 1.42
CA VAL A 183 -5.68 15.67 0.45
C VAL A 183 -6.35 16.87 -0.21
N SER A 184 -7.65 17.11 -0.03
CA SER A 184 -8.37 18.16 -0.78
C SER A 184 -7.76 19.55 -0.60
N GLU A 185 -7.80 20.12 0.61
CA GLU A 185 -7.20 21.44 0.89
C GLU A 185 -5.67 21.43 0.77
N ALA A 186 -5.06 20.27 1.04
CA ALA A 186 -3.60 20.12 1.02
C ALA A 186 -3.01 20.29 -0.38
N LEU A 187 -3.71 19.81 -1.42
CA LEU A 187 -3.23 19.84 -2.81
C LEU A 187 -3.79 21.01 -3.62
N GLN A 188 -4.70 21.79 -3.05
CA GLN A 188 -5.26 22.95 -3.73
C GLN A 188 -4.20 24.04 -3.90
N ALA A 189 -3.82 24.29 -5.15
CA ALA A 189 -2.77 25.23 -5.52
C ALA A 189 -2.98 26.64 -4.97
N GLU A 190 -4.18 27.17 -5.14
CA GLU A 190 -4.58 28.49 -4.68
C GLU A 190 -5.76 28.35 -3.73
N LEU A 191 -5.53 28.75 -2.48
CA LEU A 191 -6.54 28.76 -1.44
C LEU A 191 -6.31 30.03 -0.61
N HIS A 192 -7.15 31.04 -0.80
CA HIS A 192 -6.98 32.33 -0.14
C HIS A 192 -7.62 32.36 1.25
N GLY A 193 -7.11 33.25 2.11
CA GLY A 193 -7.70 33.48 3.43
C GLY A 193 -7.38 32.37 4.43
N GLN A 194 -6.29 31.66 4.22
CA GLN A 194 -5.89 30.57 5.10
C GLN A 194 -5.52 31.06 6.51
N LYS A 195 -6.04 30.36 7.52
CA LYS A 195 -5.76 30.68 8.92
C LYS A 195 -4.37 30.21 9.33
N HIS A 196 -3.87 30.76 10.44
CA HIS A 196 -2.60 30.39 11.09
C HIS A 196 -1.34 30.52 10.21
N GLY A 197 -1.48 31.23 9.09
CA GLY A 197 -0.42 31.46 8.13
C GLY A 197 -0.04 30.20 7.34
N LEU A 198 -0.97 29.30 7.04
CA LEU A 198 -0.74 28.35 5.96
C LEU A 198 -0.53 29.12 4.63
N ALA A 199 0.24 28.54 3.72
CA ALA A 199 0.53 29.17 2.44
C ALA A 199 -0.74 29.32 1.60
N ASP A 200 -0.95 30.48 0.96
CA ASP A 200 -2.10 30.66 0.06
C ASP A 200 -1.85 30.05 -1.33
N ILE A 201 -0.58 30.01 -1.77
CA ILE A 201 -0.16 29.60 -3.10
C ILE A 201 0.92 28.52 -2.97
N LEU A 202 0.70 27.40 -3.65
CA LEU A 202 1.61 26.25 -3.71
C LEU A 202 2.32 26.19 -5.06
N ASP A 203 3.58 25.75 -5.07
CA ASP A 203 4.36 25.51 -6.28
C ASP A 203 4.78 24.04 -6.38
N PHE A 204 4.14 23.29 -7.28
CA PHE A 204 4.45 21.89 -7.56
C PHE A 204 5.40 21.68 -8.74
N SER A 205 5.87 22.76 -9.39
CA SER A 205 6.62 22.70 -10.66
C SER A 205 7.95 21.94 -10.59
N GLY A 206 8.47 21.69 -9.38
CA GLY A 206 9.70 20.91 -9.16
C GLY A 206 9.51 19.40 -9.03
N LEU A 207 8.27 18.88 -9.03
CA LEU A 207 8.00 17.46 -8.78
C LEU A 207 8.47 16.57 -9.94
N GLU A 208 9.31 15.60 -9.62
CA GLU A 208 9.79 14.55 -10.52
C GLU A 208 9.05 13.22 -10.31
N SER A 209 8.51 12.98 -9.10
CA SER A 209 7.78 11.77 -8.74
C SER A 209 6.57 12.09 -7.88
N PHE A 210 5.39 11.68 -8.35
CA PHE A 210 4.14 11.82 -7.62
C PHE A 210 3.48 10.45 -7.44
N ARG A 211 3.12 10.14 -6.19
CA ARG A 211 2.47 8.88 -5.83
C ARG A 211 1.30 9.14 -4.90
N ILE A 212 0.15 8.60 -5.26
CA ILE A 212 -1.02 8.54 -4.40
C ILE A 212 -1.47 7.10 -4.23
N ARG A 213 -1.79 6.72 -3.00
CA ARG A 213 -2.20 5.36 -2.65
C ARG A 213 -3.39 5.35 -1.69
N ARG A 214 -4.40 4.51 -1.93
CA ARG A 214 -5.58 4.37 -1.03
C ARG A 214 -6.26 5.71 -0.72
N LEU A 215 -6.41 6.56 -1.72
CA LEU A 215 -7.06 7.87 -1.58
C LEU A 215 -8.43 7.90 -2.23
N HIS A 216 -9.35 8.64 -1.63
CA HIS A 216 -10.67 8.95 -2.19
C HIS A 216 -10.53 10.12 -3.17
N LEU A 217 -10.82 9.88 -4.45
CA LEU A 217 -10.82 10.95 -5.45
C LEU A 217 -12.14 11.72 -5.50
N HIS A 218 -13.23 11.07 -5.14
CA HIS A 218 -14.57 11.64 -5.07
C HIS A 218 -15.10 11.53 -3.63
N PRO A 219 -15.86 12.53 -3.15
CA PRO A 219 -16.52 12.44 -1.85
C PRO A 219 -17.41 11.19 -1.82
N PRO A 220 -17.45 10.43 -0.71
CA PRO A 220 -18.35 9.31 -0.65
C PRO A 220 -19.79 9.80 -0.70
N ASP A 221 -20.65 9.17 -1.50
CA ASP A 221 -22.05 9.52 -1.58
C ASP A 221 -22.76 9.09 -0.28
N TYR A 222 -22.70 9.95 0.73
CA TYR A 222 -23.42 9.77 1.99
C TYR A 222 -24.87 10.29 1.87
N GLY A 223 -25.32 10.66 0.67
CA GLY A 223 -26.47 11.53 0.42
C GLY A 223 -27.84 10.99 0.82
N HIS A 224 -28.03 9.68 1.00
CA HIS A 224 -29.40 9.13 1.06
C HIS A 224 -29.77 8.26 2.27
N ARG A 225 -28.88 7.99 3.24
CA ARG A 225 -29.24 7.18 4.43
C ARG A 225 -28.65 7.69 5.74
N ILE A 226 -29.20 8.80 6.23
CA ILE A 226 -29.41 8.96 7.68
C ILE A 226 -30.89 8.65 7.97
N HIS A 227 -31.34 7.42 7.65
CA HIS A 227 -32.68 6.95 7.99
C HIS A 227 -32.62 5.66 8.82
N HIS A 228 -32.88 5.82 10.12
CA HIS A 228 -33.78 5.00 10.95
C HIS A 228 -33.70 3.46 10.95
N ARG A 229 -32.54 2.83 10.78
CA ARG A 229 -32.35 1.46 11.31
C ARG A 229 -31.53 1.49 12.60
N THR A 230 -32.26 1.36 13.71
CA THR A 230 -31.76 0.81 14.96
C THR A 230 -31.16 -0.56 14.67
N GLU A 231 -29.96 -0.81 15.20
CA GLU A 231 -29.14 -2.03 15.06
C GLU A 231 -28.11 -1.98 13.92
N PRO A 232 -26.86 -1.54 14.22
CA PRO A 232 -25.72 -2.13 13.54
C PRO A 232 -25.65 -3.59 14.00
N ARG A 233 -25.78 -4.56 13.09
CA ARG A 233 -25.32 -5.92 13.40
C ARG A 233 -23.82 -5.81 13.67
N CYS A 234 -23.44 -5.90 14.94
CA CYS A 234 -22.10 -6.27 15.33
C CYS A 234 -21.78 -7.56 14.57
N ILE A 235 -20.79 -7.50 13.69
CA ILE A 235 -20.12 -8.71 13.25
C ILE A 235 -19.29 -9.12 14.47
N ASP A 236 -19.74 -10.17 15.15
CA ASP A 236 -19.02 -10.75 16.28
C ASP A 236 -17.56 -11.01 15.86
N GLY A 237 -16.62 -10.33 16.54
CA GLY A 237 -15.18 -10.46 16.27
C GLY A 237 -14.47 -9.24 15.66
N VAL A 238 -15.18 -8.15 15.33
CA VAL A 238 -14.52 -6.86 15.02
C VAL A 238 -14.40 -6.06 16.31
N ASP A 239 -13.28 -6.28 17.00
CA ASP A 239 -12.96 -5.73 18.31
C ASP A 239 -13.23 -4.22 18.47
N GLU A 240 -13.56 -3.87 19.71
CA GLU A 240 -13.75 -2.58 20.45
C GLU A 240 -13.18 -1.24 19.89
N TRP A 241 -12.43 -1.21 18.80
CA TRP A 241 -11.63 -0.08 18.34
C TRP A 241 -12.49 1.00 17.66
N ALA A 242 -13.62 0.63 17.04
CA ALA A 242 -14.53 1.57 16.40
C ALA A 242 -15.54 2.24 17.36
N LEU A 243 -15.77 1.66 18.54
CA LEU A 243 -16.67 2.18 19.58
C LEU A 243 -15.91 2.90 20.70
N ALA A 244 -14.58 2.95 20.59
CA ALA A 244 -13.66 3.45 21.60
C ALA A 244 -13.82 4.94 21.94
N GLY A 245 -14.63 5.72 21.24
CA GLY A 245 -14.93 7.14 21.54
C GLY A 245 -16.25 7.39 22.28
N ILE A 246 -17.01 6.34 22.62
CA ILE A 246 -18.33 6.49 23.24
C ILE A 246 -18.19 6.28 24.75
N PRO A 247 -18.60 7.25 25.60
CA PRO A 247 -18.58 7.09 27.05
C PRO A 247 -19.27 5.78 27.45
N LYS A 248 -18.58 4.93 28.23
CA LYS A 248 -19.20 3.75 28.85
C LYS A 248 -20.33 4.22 29.77
N GLY A 249 -21.56 4.16 29.26
CA GLY A 249 -22.76 4.72 29.89
C GLY A 249 -23.85 5.13 28.89
N LEU A 250 -23.48 5.39 27.62
CA LEU A 250 -24.45 5.54 26.54
C LEU A 250 -24.83 4.16 26.01
N ASN A 251 -26.07 3.74 26.25
CA ASN A 251 -26.65 2.56 25.61
C ASN A 251 -26.62 2.72 24.07
N GLU A 252 -26.72 1.62 23.32
CA GLU A 252 -26.74 1.62 21.84
C GLU A 252 -27.82 2.56 21.26
N ARG A 253 -28.89 2.83 22.03
CA ARG A 253 -29.92 3.83 21.72
C ARG A 253 -29.45 5.30 21.85
N GLY A 254 -28.46 5.58 22.68
CA GLY A 254 -27.82 6.89 22.84
C GLY A 254 -26.93 7.23 21.65
N VAL A 255 -26.21 6.24 21.11
CA VAL A 255 -25.37 6.39 19.91
C VAL A 255 -26.23 6.66 18.67
N ALA A 256 -27.34 5.94 18.53
CA ALA A 256 -28.33 6.19 17.47
C ALA A 256 -29.02 7.57 17.58
N ARG A 257 -29.09 8.16 18.79
CA ARG A 257 -29.60 9.53 19.00
C ARG A 257 -28.59 10.61 18.64
N ILE A 258 -27.30 10.38 18.86
CA ILE A 258 -26.23 11.32 18.44
C ILE A 258 -26.15 11.41 16.91
N ALA A 259 -26.49 10.33 16.20
CA ALA A 259 -26.55 10.33 14.75
C ALA A 259 -27.81 10.99 14.15
N ILE A 260 -28.89 11.24 14.91
CA ILE A 260 -30.18 11.67 14.33
C ILE A 260 -30.90 12.71 15.21
N LYS A 261 -30.41 13.95 15.14
CA LYS A 261 -31.15 15.21 14.97
C LYS A 261 -30.11 16.33 14.95
N MET A 262 -29.62 16.70 13.77
CA MET A 262 -28.89 17.97 13.65
C MET A 262 -29.83 19.07 14.15
N PRO A 263 -29.41 19.88 15.14
CA PRO A 263 -30.24 20.98 15.60
C PRO A 263 -30.52 21.89 14.41
N LEU A 264 -31.79 22.25 14.21
CA LEU A 264 -32.18 23.30 13.25
C LEU A 264 -31.69 24.69 13.72
N ASP A 265 -31.14 24.78 14.92
CA ASP A 265 -30.54 25.95 15.56
C ASP A 265 -29.00 25.89 15.50
N GLY A 266 -28.37 26.95 14.98
CA GLY A 266 -26.92 27.07 14.86
C GLY A 266 -26.18 27.11 16.20
N GLN A 267 -26.81 27.58 17.28
CA GLN A 267 -26.16 27.68 18.59
C GLN A 267 -26.03 26.31 19.27
N ALA A 268 -27.09 25.50 19.24
CA ALA A 268 -27.07 24.13 19.76
C ALA A 268 -26.04 23.24 19.03
N LEU A 269 -25.82 23.46 17.73
CA LEU A 269 -24.80 22.74 16.99
C LEU A 269 -23.37 23.12 17.40
N ARG A 270 -23.09 24.41 17.61
CA ARG A 270 -21.76 24.87 18.06
C ARG A 270 -21.39 24.26 19.41
N THR A 271 -22.34 24.21 20.34
CA THR A 271 -22.16 23.54 21.63
C THR A 271 -21.84 22.05 21.45
N ASN A 272 -22.61 21.33 20.62
CA ASN A 272 -22.35 19.92 20.34
C ASN A 272 -20.97 19.67 19.71
N ILE A 273 -20.54 20.54 18.79
CA ILE A 273 -19.21 20.45 18.18
C ILE A 273 -18.13 20.67 19.23
N ALA A 274 -18.26 21.68 20.09
CA ALA A 274 -17.30 21.92 21.16
C ALA A 274 -17.19 20.73 22.12
N GLU A 275 -18.31 20.09 22.46
CA GLU A 275 -18.34 18.86 23.29
C GLU A 275 -17.66 17.68 22.58
N TRP A 276 -17.84 17.50 21.27
CA TRP A 276 -17.21 16.41 20.51
C TRP A 276 -15.68 16.50 20.49
N PHE A 277 -15.12 17.72 20.54
CA PHE A 277 -13.67 17.95 20.50
C PHE A 277 -13.08 18.36 21.85
N GLU A 278 -13.86 18.41 22.93
CA GLU A 278 -13.41 18.85 24.26
C GLU A 278 -12.19 18.06 24.74
N ILE A 279 -12.22 16.74 24.55
CA ILE A 279 -11.13 15.86 24.96
C ILE A 279 -9.86 16.14 24.14
N SER A 280 -9.98 16.28 22.82
CA SER A 280 -8.84 16.59 21.95
C SER A 280 -8.19 17.91 22.35
N ASN A 281 -8.99 18.96 22.53
CA ASN A 281 -8.49 20.27 22.94
C ASN A 281 -7.74 20.23 24.28
N ARG A 282 -8.26 19.48 25.26
CA ARG A 282 -7.60 19.32 26.57
C ARG A 282 -6.28 18.58 26.47
N LEU A 283 -6.22 17.52 25.67
CA LEU A 283 -4.98 16.78 25.43
C LEU A 283 -3.93 17.66 24.76
N ASP A 284 -4.32 18.42 23.73
CA ASP A 284 -3.43 19.38 23.07
C ASP A 284 -2.87 20.41 24.07
N ASP A 285 -3.74 20.97 24.92
CA ASP A 285 -3.33 21.92 25.97
C ASP A 285 -2.34 21.28 26.96
N CYS A 286 -2.62 20.07 27.46
CA CYS A 286 -1.71 19.34 28.35
C CYS A 286 -0.35 19.04 27.70
N ILE A 287 -0.34 18.65 26.42
CA ILE A 287 0.89 18.35 25.67
C ILE A 287 1.74 19.62 25.55
N PHE A 288 1.16 20.74 25.11
CA PHE A 288 1.90 21.99 24.95
C PHE A 288 2.34 22.60 26.29
N GLU A 289 1.55 22.45 27.35
CA GLU A 289 1.96 22.83 28.71
C GLU A 289 3.17 22.01 29.19
N ASP A 290 3.15 20.68 29.01
CA ASP A 290 4.25 19.82 29.44
C ASP A 290 5.52 20.08 28.63
N ILE A 291 5.40 20.38 27.33
CA ILE A 291 6.52 20.79 26.49
C ILE A 291 7.06 22.15 26.93
N SER A 292 6.20 23.12 27.23
CA SER A 292 6.60 24.46 27.69
C SER A 292 7.37 24.44 29.01
N LYS A 293 7.11 23.44 29.87
CA LYS A 293 7.89 23.23 31.12
C LYS A 293 9.32 22.76 30.85
N ARG A 294 9.59 22.15 29.70
CA ARG A 294 10.86 21.50 29.37
C ARG A 294 11.66 22.25 28.31
N ALA A 295 10.99 23.06 27.48
CA ALA A 295 11.60 23.80 26.39
C ALA A 295 10.82 25.10 26.11
N GLU A 296 11.54 26.13 25.68
CA GLU A 296 10.93 27.40 25.25
C GLU A 296 10.25 27.24 23.88
N LEU A 297 8.96 27.50 23.82
CA LEU A 297 8.22 27.52 22.55
C LEU A 297 8.48 28.84 21.80
N PRO A 298 8.62 28.84 20.47
CA PRO A 298 8.71 30.08 19.69
C PRO A 298 7.53 31.00 19.95
N LEU A 299 7.75 32.32 20.02
CA LEU A 299 6.70 33.30 20.33
C LEU A 299 5.46 33.16 19.44
N ALA A 300 5.65 32.92 18.14
CA ALA A 300 4.54 32.75 17.22
C ALA A 300 3.70 31.49 17.51
N VAL A 301 4.31 30.45 18.06
CA VAL A 301 3.62 29.24 18.53
C VAL A 301 2.83 29.56 19.80
N GLN A 302 3.41 30.27 20.76
CA GLN A 302 2.70 30.68 21.98
C GLN A 302 1.46 31.52 21.67
N GLN A 303 1.58 32.48 20.74
CA GLN A 303 0.48 33.35 20.32
C GLN A 303 -0.66 32.59 19.60
N ALA A 304 -0.35 31.50 18.91
CA ALA A 304 -1.37 30.68 18.26
C ALA A 304 -2.25 29.91 19.26
N GLY A 305 -1.78 29.70 20.50
CA GLY A 305 -2.51 29.01 21.55
C GLY A 305 -3.64 29.80 22.22
N ILE A 306 -3.92 31.03 21.78
CA ILE A 306 -4.91 31.92 22.41
C ILE A 306 -6.35 31.59 21.99
N GLU A 307 -6.55 30.78 20.94
CA GLU A 307 -7.88 30.46 20.43
C GLU A 307 -8.72 29.60 21.39
N SER A 308 -10.03 29.86 21.41
CA SER A 308 -10.94 29.12 22.28
C SER A 308 -11.13 27.68 21.82
N HIS A 309 -11.48 26.78 22.75
CA HIS A 309 -11.81 25.38 22.44
C HIS A 309 -12.93 25.28 21.39
N GLU A 310 -13.92 26.17 21.45
CA GLU A 310 -15.01 26.24 20.48
C GLU A 310 -14.50 26.56 19.06
N GLN A 311 -13.59 27.53 18.93
CA GLN A 311 -13.02 27.90 17.62
C GLN A 311 -12.20 26.77 17.01
N ARG A 312 -11.37 26.11 17.83
CA ARG A 312 -10.60 24.92 17.44
C ARG A 312 -11.53 23.79 16.97
N ALA A 313 -12.59 23.52 17.74
CA ALA A 313 -13.58 22.49 17.44
C ALA A 313 -14.37 22.77 16.15
N ILE A 314 -14.82 24.02 15.95
CA ILE A 314 -15.50 24.43 14.70
C ILE A 314 -14.57 24.22 13.51
N TRP A 315 -13.30 24.62 13.64
CA TRP A 315 -12.34 24.50 12.55
C TRP A 315 -11.98 23.04 12.21
N ALA A 316 -11.90 22.17 13.22
CA ALA A 316 -11.77 20.73 13.04
C ALA A 316 -12.99 20.14 12.32
N TYR A 317 -14.20 20.58 12.72
CA TYR A 317 -15.45 20.10 12.15
C TYR A 317 -15.67 20.52 10.68
N THR A 318 -15.32 21.76 10.29
CA THR A 318 -15.49 22.23 8.90
C THR A 318 -14.74 21.35 7.88
N LEU A 319 -13.55 20.84 8.24
CA LEU A 319 -12.79 19.93 7.39
C LEU A 319 -13.55 18.62 7.10
N ARG A 320 -14.20 18.10 8.14
CA ARG A 320 -15.02 16.88 8.06
C ARG A 320 -16.21 17.06 7.13
N CYS A 321 -16.79 18.25 7.12
CA CYS A 321 -17.99 18.57 6.36
C CYS A 321 -17.74 18.88 4.87
N ALA A 322 -16.54 19.31 4.49
CA ALA A 322 -16.17 19.63 3.12
C ALA A 322 -16.20 18.43 2.14
N GLN A 323 -16.54 17.23 2.62
CA GLN A 323 -16.66 16.00 1.82
C GLN A 323 -18.11 15.59 1.55
N HIS A 324 -19.12 16.32 2.04
CA HIS A 324 -20.51 15.99 1.77
C HIS A 324 -21.04 16.84 0.61
N ASP A 325 -21.72 16.22 -0.36
CA ASP A 325 -22.51 16.98 -1.32
C ASP A 325 -23.76 17.54 -0.63
N VAL A 326 -23.64 18.77 -0.12
CA VAL A 326 -24.73 19.47 0.57
C VAL A 326 -25.71 20.11 -0.43
N SER A 327 -25.42 20.03 -1.75
CA SER A 327 -26.25 20.66 -2.78
C SER A 327 -27.65 20.06 -2.85
N ALA A 328 -27.79 18.76 -2.58
CA ALA A 328 -29.06 18.03 -2.59
C ALA A 328 -30.01 18.43 -1.44
N ASN A 329 -29.51 19.01 -0.33
CA ASN A 329 -30.30 19.24 0.89
C ASN A 329 -30.30 20.70 1.40
N ARG A 330 -30.06 21.68 0.52
CA ARG A 330 -30.09 23.13 0.86
C ARG A 330 -31.34 23.62 1.62
N LYS A 331 -32.48 22.93 1.50
CA LYS A 331 -33.74 23.30 2.17
C LYS A 331 -33.84 22.82 3.62
N ALA A 332 -32.98 21.91 4.07
CA ALA A 332 -33.05 21.28 5.39
C ALA A 332 -32.09 21.90 6.43
N TYR A 333 -31.17 22.77 6.03
CA TYR A 333 -30.14 23.33 6.91
C TYR A 333 -30.39 24.81 7.23
N SER A 334 -30.00 25.24 8.44
CA SER A 334 -30.05 26.65 8.83
C SER A 334 -29.09 27.51 7.98
N PRO A 335 -29.31 28.82 7.85
CA PRO A 335 -28.41 29.72 7.11
C PRO A 335 -26.96 29.69 7.60
N ASP A 336 -26.75 29.56 8.91
CA ASP A 336 -25.41 29.47 9.51
C ASP A 336 -24.71 28.15 9.16
N LEU A 337 -25.47 27.06 9.10
CA LEU A 337 -24.98 25.76 8.63
C LEU A 337 -24.62 25.83 7.16
N CYS A 338 -25.52 26.36 6.34
CA CYS A 338 -25.26 26.63 4.94
C CYS A 338 -24.00 27.48 4.77
N ALA A 339 -23.77 28.53 5.55
CA ALA A 339 -22.54 29.33 5.46
C ALA A 339 -21.26 28.52 5.77
N ILE A 340 -21.31 27.57 6.72
CA ILE A 340 -20.20 26.65 7.02
C ILE A 340 -20.01 25.60 5.91
N PHE A 341 -21.09 25.17 5.24
CA PHE A 341 -21.09 24.14 4.20
C PHE A 341 -20.91 24.67 2.76
N LEU A 342 -21.18 25.95 2.49
CA LEU A 342 -21.26 26.55 1.15
C LEU A 342 -19.93 27.08 0.61
N GLU A 343 -18.83 26.98 1.34
CA GLU A 343 -17.51 27.12 0.73
C GLU A 343 -17.35 25.97 -0.27
N LYS A 344 -17.55 26.27 -1.56
CA LYS A 344 -17.27 25.32 -2.64
C LYS A 344 -15.80 24.92 -2.56
N ARG A 345 -15.52 23.78 -1.94
CA ARG A 345 -14.17 23.22 -1.91
C ARG A 345 -13.96 22.33 -3.14
N PRO A 346 -12.78 22.40 -3.77
CA PRO A 346 -12.47 21.55 -4.91
C PRO A 346 -12.44 20.08 -4.46
N THR A 347 -12.91 19.20 -5.34
CA THR A 347 -12.85 17.75 -5.09
C THR A 347 -11.38 17.29 -5.10
N PRO A 348 -11.03 16.19 -4.40
CA PRO A 348 -9.68 15.64 -4.46
C PRO A 348 -9.23 15.35 -5.91
N ALA A 349 -10.13 14.92 -6.79
CA ALA A 349 -9.87 14.76 -8.23
C ALA A 349 -9.47 16.10 -8.89
N ALA A 350 -10.19 17.19 -8.63
CA ALA A 350 -9.83 18.51 -9.17
C ALA A 350 -8.47 19.00 -8.66
N CYS A 351 -8.18 18.81 -7.36
CA CYS A 351 -6.88 19.16 -6.79
C CYS A 351 -5.74 18.34 -7.42
N LEU A 352 -5.96 17.04 -7.65
CA LEU A 352 -5.02 16.17 -8.34
C LEU A 352 -4.71 16.69 -9.75
N LEU A 353 -5.73 17.05 -10.53
CA LEU A 353 -5.54 17.54 -11.89
C LEU A 353 -4.74 18.85 -11.91
N ASN A 354 -5.06 19.80 -11.03
CA ASN A 354 -4.31 21.06 -10.92
C ASN A 354 -2.84 20.81 -10.56
N LEU A 355 -2.57 19.90 -9.61
CA LEU A 355 -1.20 19.52 -9.26
C LEU A 355 -0.46 18.94 -10.48
N LEU A 356 -1.09 18.06 -11.25
CA LEU A 356 -0.49 17.46 -12.43
C LEU A 356 -0.24 18.50 -13.53
N GLU A 357 -1.14 19.46 -13.71
CA GLU A 357 -0.96 20.61 -14.61
C GLU A 357 0.27 21.44 -14.24
N GLN A 358 0.61 21.58 -12.95
CA GLN A 358 1.82 22.32 -12.56
C GLN A 358 3.12 21.54 -12.75
N CYS A 359 3.11 20.22 -12.56
CA CYS A 359 4.32 19.40 -12.59
C CYS A 359 4.52 18.59 -13.88
N HIS A 360 3.64 18.71 -14.88
CA HIS A 360 3.70 17.87 -16.08
C HIS A 360 5.05 17.91 -16.82
N LEU A 361 5.73 19.06 -16.84
CA LEU A 361 7.01 19.23 -17.53
C LEU A 361 8.20 18.53 -16.84
N THR A 362 8.13 18.32 -15.53
CA THR A 362 9.22 17.74 -14.72
C THR A 362 8.97 16.29 -14.33
N LEU A 363 7.71 15.84 -14.37
CA LEU A 363 7.32 14.54 -13.87
C LEU A 363 7.95 13.40 -14.68
N THR A 364 8.71 12.55 -14.00
CA THR A 364 9.30 11.32 -14.53
C THR A 364 8.52 10.08 -14.12
N SER A 365 7.73 10.17 -13.05
CA SER A 365 6.96 9.05 -12.48
C SER A 365 5.61 9.51 -11.95
N LEU A 366 4.54 8.92 -12.48
CA LEU A 366 3.17 9.07 -11.99
C LEU A 366 2.64 7.71 -11.49
N THR A 367 2.23 7.64 -10.23
CA THR A 367 1.71 6.40 -9.63
C THR A 367 0.38 6.64 -8.92
N LEU A 368 -0.67 6.04 -9.47
CA LEU A 368 -2.05 6.05 -9.01
C LEU A 368 -2.39 4.66 -8.50
N ASP A 369 -2.47 4.47 -7.18
CA ASP A 369 -2.45 3.15 -6.57
C ASP A 369 -3.66 2.92 -5.65
N TRP A 370 -4.57 2.05 -6.04
CA TRP A 370 -5.74 1.70 -5.24
C TRP A 370 -6.56 2.94 -4.88
N LEU A 371 -6.83 3.78 -5.89
CA LEU A 371 -7.65 4.96 -5.71
C LEU A 371 -9.10 4.54 -5.57
N PHE A 372 -9.75 5.02 -4.52
CA PHE A 372 -11.18 4.80 -4.33
C PHE A 372 -11.93 5.70 -5.30
N MET A 373 -12.51 5.02 -6.28
CA MET A 373 -13.26 5.56 -7.39
C MET A 373 -14.77 5.28 -7.20
N GLN A 374 -15.18 4.13 -6.68
CA GLN A 374 -16.60 3.82 -6.45
C GLN A 374 -16.99 3.87 -4.97
N CYS A 375 -18.21 4.34 -4.68
CA CYS A 375 -18.85 4.20 -3.38
C CYS A 375 -19.62 2.89 -3.31
N HIS A 376 -19.38 2.11 -2.25
CA HIS A 376 -20.14 0.88 -1.99
C HIS A 376 -21.53 1.26 -1.49
N GLU A 377 -22.57 1.05 -2.31
CA GLU A 377 -23.96 1.19 -1.89
C GLU A 377 -24.58 -0.18 -1.64
N ASP A 378 -25.28 -0.31 -0.50
CA ASP A 378 -25.97 -1.52 -0.07
C ASP A 378 -27.19 -1.79 -0.98
N GLY A 379 -26.97 -2.41 -2.15
CA GLY A 379 -27.92 -3.27 -2.90
C GLY A 379 -29.33 -2.77 -3.22
N SER A 380 -29.69 -1.49 -3.05
CA SER A 380 -31.05 -1.01 -3.35
C SER A 380 -31.22 -0.53 -4.79
N VAL A 381 -32.22 -1.09 -5.47
CA VAL A 381 -32.61 -0.87 -6.88
C VAL A 381 -33.00 0.59 -7.20
N GLU A 382 -33.38 1.41 -6.23
CA GLU A 382 -33.79 2.81 -6.45
C GLU A 382 -32.62 3.79 -6.71
N GLN A 383 -31.35 3.37 -6.55
CA GLN A 383 -30.17 4.25 -6.70
C GLN A 383 -29.54 4.24 -8.10
N ALA A 384 -30.08 3.45 -9.04
CA ALA A 384 -29.58 3.31 -10.41
C ALA A 384 -29.42 4.64 -11.18
N GLN A 385 -30.20 5.68 -10.86
CA GLN A 385 -30.14 6.99 -11.55
C GLN A 385 -29.04 7.94 -11.04
N HIS A 386 -28.49 7.74 -9.83
CA HIS A 386 -27.37 8.54 -9.29
C HIS A 386 -25.99 7.91 -9.57
N HIS A 387 -25.95 6.62 -9.92
CA HIS A 387 -24.73 5.93 -10.37
C HIS A 387 -24.06 6.55 -11.61
N ASP A 388 -24.84 7.31 -12.36
CA ASP A 388 -24.59 7.72 -13.73
C ASP A 388 -23.77 9.03 -13.85
N ASP A 389 -24.07 10.04 -13.03
CA ASP A 389 -23.32 11.31 -13.03
C ASP A 389 -21.92 11.14 -12.41
N GLY A 390 -21.79 10.30 -11.37
CA GLY A 390 -20.50 10.02 -10.74
C GLY A 390 -19.53 9.24 -11.64
N GLU A 391 -20.02 8.37 -12.53
CA GLU A 391 -19.16 7.65 -13.48
C GLU A 391 -18.51 8.59 -14.49
N LEU A 392 -19.25 9.59 -14.97
CA LEU A 392 -18.76 10.59 -15.90
C LEU A 392 -17.62 11.44 -15.29
N GLU A 393 -17.74 11.87 -14.04
CA GLU A 393 -16.67 12.62 -13.35
C GLU A 393 -15.38 11.80 -13.20
N ARG A 394 -15.52 10.49 -12.92
CA ARG A 394 -14.39 9.57 -12.80
C ARG A 394 -13.71 9.37 -14.14
N GLN A 395 -14.48 9.18 -15.20
CA GLN A 395 -13.99 9.11 -16.57
C GLN A 395 -13.28 10.40 -16.99
N TYR A 396 -13.86 11.57 -16.65
CA TYR A 396 -13.27 12.88 -16.90
C TYR A 396 -11.87 13.01 -16.28
N THR A 397 -11.67 12.50 -15.07
CA THR A 397 -10.36 12.54 -14.40
C THR A 397 -9.27 11.86 -15.23
N PHE A 398 -9.53 10.67 -15.77
CA PHE A 398 -8.58 9.96 -16.62
C PHE A 398 -8.43 10.60 -18.00
N TYR A 399 -9.53 11.08 -18.59
CA TYR A 399 -9.48 11.86 -19.82
C TYR A 399 -8.53 13.06 -19.68
N ALA A 400 -8.67 13.83 -18.60
CA ALA A 400 -7.81 14.98 -18.31
C ALA A 400 -6.34 14.58 -18.10
N ILE A 401 -6.07 13.48 -17.38
CA ILE A 401 -4.72 12.94 -17.22
C ILE A 401 -4.10 12.57 -18.59
N PHE A 402 -4.85 11.91 -19.48
CA PHE A 402 -4.36 11.53 -20.81
C PHE A 402 -4.17 12.72 -21.76
N ARG A 403 -4.84 13.84 -21.52
CA ARG A 403 -4.65 15.09 -22.27
C ARG A 403 -3.35 15.81 -21.88
N LEU A 404 -2.84 15.58 -20.67
CA LEU A 404 -1.55 16.13 -20.26
C LEU A 404 -0.39 15.49 -21.04
N ARG A 405 0.70 16.25 -21.15
CA ARG A 405 1.92 15.83 -21.85
C ARG A 405 3.08 15.90 -20.88
N PHE A 406 3.68 14.77 -20.60
CA PHE A 406 4.74 14.60 -19.63
C PHE A 406 6.06 14.28 -20.36
N PRO A 407 6.78 15.27 -20.90
CA PRO A 407 7.92 15.04 -21.80
C PRO A 407 9.06 14.20 -21.19
N LEU A 408 9.13 14.13 -19.85
CA LEU A 408 10.13 13.39 -19.10
C LEU A 408 9.62 12.07 -18.50
N LEU A 409 8.36 11.70 -18.76
CA LEU A 409 7.73 10.53 -18.15
C LEU A 409 8.43 9.23 -18.56
N ARG A 410 8.81 8.46 -17.55
CA ARG A 410 9.41 7.12 -17.68
C ARG A 410 8.59 6.04 -17.00
N ALA A 411 7.75 6.41 -16.03
CA ALA A 411 6.89 5.48 -15.33
C ALA A 411 5.46 6.01 -15.25
N PHE A 412 4.51 5.22 -15.75
CA PHE A 412 3.08 5.47 -15.65
C PHE A 412 2.43 4.25 -15.03
N GLN A 413 1.84 4.41 -13.85
CA GLN A 413 1.30 3.30 -13.09
C GLN A 413 -0.09 3.63 -12.61
N VAL A 414 -1.06 2.82 -13.03
CA VAL A 414 -2.40 2.81 -12.46
C VAL A 414 -2.70 1.40 -12.00
N ARG A 415 -2.90 1.26 -10.69
CA ARG A 415 -3.00 -0.04 -10.03
C ARG A 415 -4.33 -0.14 -9.35
N ASN A 416 -5.04 -1.22 -9.64
CA ASN A 416 -6.29 -1.54 -8.95
C ASN A 416 -6.01 -2.55 -7.85
N PHE A 417 -6.89 -2.62 -6.86
CA PHE A 417 -6.90 -3.67 -5.86
C PHE A 417 -8.17 -4.52 -6.02
N GLU A 418 -8.22 -5.63 -5.30
CA GLU A 418 -9.25 -6.68 -5.28
C GLU A 418 -10.64 -6.21 -4.77
N SER A 419 -10.99 -4.93 -4.90
CA SER A 419 -12.27 -4.38 -4.44
C SER A 419 -12.91 -3.46 -5.47
N ASP A 420 -14.24 -3.55 -5.60
CA ASP A 420 -15.05 -2.78 -6.57
C ASP A 420 -14.77 -1.28 -6.47
N GLY A 421 -14.56 -0.80 -5.24
CA GLY A 421 -14.21 0.58 -4.93
C GLY A 421 -12.98 1.12 -5.68
N THR A 422 -12.06 0.26 -6.10
CA THR A 422 -10.79 0.65 -6.74
C THR A 422 -10.68 0.27 -8.21
N GLN A 423 -11.77 -0.22 -8.81
CA GLN A 423 -11.81 -0.53 -10.23
C GLN A 423 -11.73 0.76 -11.08
N LEU A 424 -10.97 0.67 -12.18
CA LEU A 424 -10.98 1.70 -13.21
C LEU A 424 -12.42 1.97 -13.69
N PRO A 425 -12.77 3.23 -14.00
CA PRO A 425 -14.04 3.55 -14.63
C PRO A 425 -14.23 2.73 -15.90
N ARG A 426 -15.48 2.37 -16.18
CA ARG A 426 -15.85 1.55 -17.33
C ARG A 426 -15.46 2.25 -18.62
N GLY A 427 -15.15 1.46 -19.64
CA GLY A 427 -14.87 1.95 -20.99
C GLY A 427 -13.51 2.62 -21.18
N ILE A 428 -12.61 2.62 -20.18
CA ILE A 428 -11.24 3.13 -20.37
C ILE A 428 -10.32 1.99 -20.82
N TYR A 429 -9.72 2.15 -22.00
CA TYR A 429 -8.80 1.18 -22.59
C TYR A 429 -7.51 1.84 -23.04
N LEU A 430 -6.37 1.18 -22.80
CA LEU A 430 -5.06 1.79 -23.01
C LEU A 430 -4.58 1.71 -24.48
N LEU A 431 -4.88 0.60 -25.17
CA LEU A 431 -4.45 0.32 -26.54
C LEU A 431 -5.63 0.16 -27.52
N ASP A 432 -6.76 0.79 -27.20
CA ASP A 432 -7.95 0.78 -28.03
C ASP A 432 -8.80 2.04 -27.81
N ARG A 433 -9.96 2.12 -28.46
CA ARG A 433 -10.93 3.19 -28.26
C ARG A 433 -11.53 3.12 -26.86
N CYS A 434 -11.53 4.24 -26.15
CA CYS A 434 -12.28 4.41 -24.93
C CYS A 434 -13.77 4.59 -25.26
N ASN A 435 -14.61 3.86 -24.54
CA ASN A 435 -16.06 3.97 -24.58
C ASN A 435 -16.54 4.86 -23.42
N TRP A 436 -16.50 6.17 -23.61
CA TRP A 436 -16.99 7.12 -22.61
C TRP A 436 -18.49 6.93 -22.40
N TYR A 437 -18.90 6.58 -21.18
CA TYR A 437 -20.26 6.18 -20.87
C TYR A 437 -21.12 7.44 -20.70
N SER A 438 -22.25 7.49 -21.41
CA SER A 438 -23.34 8.41 -21.10
C SER A 438 -24.65 7.61 -20.97
N PRO A 439 -25.32 7.67 -19.81
CA PRO A 439 -26.50 6.86 -19.52
C PRO A 439 -27.76 7.27 -20.27
N ASP A 440 -27.76 8.46 -20.85
CA ASP A 440 -28.86 8.97 -21.66
C ASP A 440 -28.38 9.03 -23.12
N GLU A 441 -29.04 8.30 -24.03
CA GLU A 441 -28.71 8.34 -25.46
C GLU A 441 -28.81 9.76 -26.05
N SER A 442 -29.56 10.66 -25.40
CA SER A 442 -29.62 12.08 -25.73
C SER A 442 -28.46 12.91 -25.10
N ARG A 443 -27.84 12.43 -24.00
CA ARG A 443 -26.60 12.95 -23.39
C ARG A 443 -25.31 12.22 -23.79
N ARG A 444 -25.35 11.22 -24.67
CA ARG A 444 -24.17 10.81 -25.50
C ARG A 444 -23.51 12.04 -26.17
N ARG A 445 -24.24 13.17 -26.20
CA ARG A 445 -23.83 14.53 -26.57
C ARG A 445 -23.56 15.50 -25.40
N ILE A 446 -23.02 15.08 -24.25
CA ILE A 446 -21.90 15.86 -23.66
C ILE A 446 -20.65 15.37 -24.41
N SER A 447 -20.64 15.42 -25.74
CA SER A 447 -20.07 16.56 -26.42
C SER A 447 -18.70 16.95 -25.83
N TRP A 448 -17.80 15.98 -25.81
CA TRP A 448 -16.46 16.22 -26.34
C TRP A 448 -16.53 16.59 -27.85
N GLN A 449 -17.58 17.27 -28.35
CA GLN A 449 -17.84 17.47 -29.79
C GLN A 449 -16.73 18.25 -30.48
N ASP A 450 -15.94 19.00 -29.72
CA ASP A 450 -14.78 19.73 -30.21
C ASP A 450 -13.48 18.90 -30.20
N ASP A 451 -13.48 17.72 -29.57
CA ASP A 451 -12.34 16.79 -29.55
C ASP A 451 -12.69 15.51 -30.32
N THR A 452 -12.43 15.54 -31.64
CA THR A 452 -12.60 14.40 -32.54
C THR A 452 -11.75 13.17 -32.15
N ASP A 453 -10.77 13.34 -31.26
CA ASP A 453 -9.84 12.29 -30.85
C ASP A 453 -10.11 11.77 -29.43
N ALA A 454 -11.20 12.19 -28.77
CA ALA A 454 -11.52 11.81 -27.39
C ALA A 454 -11.53 10.29 -27.16
N ASP A 455 -12.08 9.51 -28.09
CA ASP A 455 -12.10 8.04 -28.03
C ASP A 455 -10.69 7.45 -28.12
N SER A 456 -9.72 8.16 -28.70
CA SER A 456 -8.33 7.71 -28.86
C SER A 456 -7.35 8.39 -27.91
N VAL A 457 -7.83 9.12 -26.89
CA VAL A 457 -6.98 9.95 -26.03
C VAL A 457 -5.89 9.15 -25.32
N ALA A 458 -6.15 7.90 -24.92
CA ALA A 458 -5.17 7.01 -24.30
C ALA A 458 -4.07 6.56 -25.30
N LEU A 459 -4.44 6.32 -26.56
CA LEU A 459 -3.48 6.06 -27.64
C LEU A 459 -2.60 7.28 -27.89
N THR A 460 -3.20 8.46 -28.02
CA THR A 460 -2.49 9.73 -28.21
C THR A 460 -1.57 10.02 -27.02
N PHE A 461 -1.99 9.66 -25.80
CA PHE A 461 -1.14 9.72 -24.62
C PHE A 461 0.09 8.83 -24.79
N LEU A 462 -0.05 7.55 -25.13
CA LEU A 462 1.12 6.67 -25.30
C LEU A 462 2.05 7.12 -26.43
N GLU A 463 1.51 7.64 -27.53
CA GLU A 463 2.30 8.22 -28.64
C GLU A 463 3.15 9.41 -28.19
N ALA A 464 2.63 10.23 -27.28
CA ALA A 464 3.35 11.37 -26.71
C ALA A 464 4.45 10.96 -25.71
N HIS A 465 4.44 9.71 -25.23
CA HIS A 465 5.36 9.22 -24.19
C HIS A 465 6.20 8.02 -24.67
N PRO A 466 6.97 8.14 -25.76
CA PRO A 466 7.67 7.01 -26.37
C PRO A 466 8.81 6.43 -25.51
N ARG A 467 9.24 7.17 -24.48
CA ARG A 467 10.34 6.78 -23.57
C ARG A 467 9.87 6.05 -22.31
N LEU A 468 8.63 5.58 -22.29
CA LEU A 468 8.08 4.86 -21.14
C LEU A 468 8.89 3.57 -20.89
N GLN A 469 9.39 3.41 -19.67
CA GLN A 469 10.19 2.28 -19.21
C GLN A 469 9.42 1.39 -18.23
N CYS A 470 8.44 1.96 -17.53
CA CYS A 470 7.63 1.28 -16.54
C CYS A 470 6.13 1.54 -16.79
N LEU A 471 5.35 0.46 -16.85
CA LEU A 471 3.91 0.51 -17.03
C LEU A 471 3.23 -0.39 -16.00
N ALA A 472 2.27 0.16 -15.25
CA ALA A 472 1.29 -0.64 -14.51
C ALA A 472 -0.12 -0.32 -15.00
N TRP A 473 -0.86 -1.34 -15.40
CA TRP A 473 -2.22 -1.19 -15.91
C TRP A 473 -3.03 -2.49 -15.72
N PRO A 474 -4.36 -2.44 -15.55
CA PRO A 474 -5.17 -3.65 -15.44
C PRO A 474 -5.14 -4.49 -16.72
N ILE A 475 -4.95 -5.80 -16.58
CA ILE A 475 -4.74 -6.73 -17.70
C ILE A 475 -5.92 -6.73 -18.69
N THR A 476 -7.14 -6.60 -18.18
CA THR A 476 -8.40 -6.58 -18.95
C THR A 476 -8.75 -5.21 -19.52
N ARG A 477 -7.91 -4.19 -19.30
CA ARG A 477 -8.13 -2.81 -19.78
C ARG A 477 -7.11 -2.36 -20.82
N PHE A 478 -6.40 -3.30 -21.44
CA PHE A 478 -5.55 -2.98 -22.59
C PHE A 478 -6.36 -2.81 -23.89
N PHE A 479 -7.31 -3.71 -24.13
CA PHE A 479 -8.11 -3.76 -25.35
C PHE A 479 -9.60 -3.72 -25.03
N ASN A 480 -10.41 -3.21 -25.96
CA ASN A 480 -11.86 -3.19 -25.79
C ASN A 480 -12.45 -4.56 -26.19
N SER A 481 -13.53 -4.97 -25.52
CA SER A 481 -14.23 -6.24 -25.76
C SER A 481 -15.20 -6.19 -26.95
N ASP A 482 -15.52 -5.00 -27.46
CA ASP A 482 -16.41 -4.85 -28.62
C ASP A 482 -15.81 -5.53 -29.85
N GLY A 483 -16.32 -6.73 -30.18
CA GLY A 483 -15.82 -7.55 -31.29
C GLY A 483 -14.62 -8.45 -30.95
N ALA A 484 -14.48 -8.89 -29.69
CA ALA A 484 -13.37 -9.70 -29.18
C ALA A 484 -13.00 -10.94 -30.03
N ASP A 485 -13.95 -11.55 -30.73
CA ASP A 485 -13.71 -12.75 -31.55
C ASP A 485 -12.94 -12.47 -32.86
N ASP A 486 -12.92 -11.23 -33.36
CA ASP A 486 -12.26 -10.83 -34.63
C ASP A 486 -11.33 -9.61 -34.48
N TRP A 487 -11.09 -9.16 -33.24
CA TRP A 487 -10.29 -7.98 -32.98
C TRP A 487 -8.85 -8.15 -33.48
N LYS A 488 -8.38 -7.18 -34.25
CA LYS A 488 -6.99 -7.10 -34.72
C LYS A 488 -6.41 -5.73 -34.42
N PRO A 489 -5.17 -5.65 -33.89
CA PRO A 489 -4.54 -4.37 -33.64
C PRO A 489 -4.45 -3.55 -34.93
N THR A 490 -4.88 -2.29 -34.87
CA THR A 490 -4.70 -1.37 -36.00
C THR A 490 -3.22 -1.06 -36.22
N PRO A 491 -2.80 -0.60 -37.42
CA PRO A 491 -1.41 -0.19 -37.65
C PRO A 491 -0.90 0.88 -36.66
N ARG A 492 -1.79 1.78 -36.20
CA ARG A 492 -1.48 2.78 -35.17
C ARG A 492 -1.13 2.12 -33.84
N VAL A 493 -1.96 1.19 -33.39
CA VAL A 493 -1.73 0.41 -32.15
C VAL A 493 -0.45 -0.42 -32.25
N MET A 494 -0.22 -1.09 -33.38
CA MET A 494 1.00 -1.88 -33.59
C MET A 494 2.27 -1.04 -33.45
N LYS A 495 2.29 0.18 -33.98
CA LYS A 495 3.44 1.09 -33.82
C LYS A 495 3.72 1.44 -32.35
N ILE A 496 2.68 1.64 -31.54
CA ILE A 496 2.82 1.89 -30.11
C ILE A 496 3.36 0.64 -29.40
N ILE A 497 2.81 -0.54 -29.70
CA ILE A 497 3.26 -1.82 -29.14
C ILE A 497 4.73 -2.08 -29.50
N ASP A 498 5.12 -1.87 -30.75
CA ASP A 498 6.51 -2.06 -31.20
C ASP A 498 7.48 -1.10 -30.49
N ASN A 499 7.05 0.14 -30.22
CA ASN A 499 7.83 1.09 -29.43
C ASN A 499 7.95 0.66 -27.95
N LEU A 500 6.85 0.22 -27.34
CA LEU A 500 6.88 -0.28 -25.95
C LEU A 500 7.72 -1.56 -25.85
N ALA A 501 7.69 -2.43 -26.85
CA ALA A 501 8.40 -3.70 -26.88
C ALA A 501 9.92 -3.59 -26.72
N ILE A 502 10.50 -2.44 -27.10
CA ILE A 502 11.94 -2.17 -27.01
C ILE A 502 12.33 -1.28 -25.82
N HIS A 503 11.37 -0.53 -25.25
CA HIS A 503 11.65 0.46 -24.21
C HIS A 503 11.17 0.04 -22.82
N LEU A 504 10.12 -0.77 -22.72
CA LEU A 504 9.55 -1.18 -21.46
C LEU A 504 10.46 -2.20 -20.75
N THR A 505 10.98 -1.84 -19.58
CA THR A 505 11.82 -2.72 -18.75
C THR A 505 11.06 -3.30 -17.56
N ASP A 506 10.01 -2.63 -17.12
CA ASP A 506 9.24 -2.97 -15.93
C ASP A 506 7.75 -3.00 -16.31
N LEU A 507 7.11 -4.17 -16.24
CA LEU A 507 5.68 -4.33 -16.52
C LEU A 507 4.98 -4.87 -15.28
N ARG A 508 3.93 -4.19 -14.87
CA ARG A 508 2.98 -4.71 -13.88
C ARG A 508 1.61 -4.80 -14.51
N VAL A 509 0.95 -5.94 -14.31
CA VAL A 509 -0.45 -6.10 -14.65
C VAL A 509 -1.21 -6.62 -13.46
N ASP A 510 -2.35 -5.99 -13.20
CA ASP A 510 -3.26 -6.37 -12.14
C ASP A 510 -4.55 -6.89 -12.78
N ASP A 511 -5.13 -7.98 -12.27
CA ASP A 511 -6.50 -8.37 -12.56
C ASP A 511 -7.39 -8.13 -11.34
N PHE A 512 -8.68 -7.93 -11.60
CA PHE A 512 -9.65 -7.77 -10.54
C PHE A 512 -9.82 -9.09 -9.78
N ALA A 513 -9.78 -9.06 -8.43
CA ALA A 513 -9.87 -10.26 -7.59
C ALA A 513 -11.02 -10.19 -6.56
N GLY A 514 -12.10 -9.47 -6.88
CA GLY A 514 -13.33 -9.54 -6.09
C GLY A 514 -14.03 -10.89 -6.23
N GLU A 515 -15.24 -11.02 -5.65
CA GLU A 515 -16.14 -12.15 -5.99
C GLU A 515 -16.17 -12.26 -7.51
N GLY A 516 -15.90 -13.47 -8.02
CA GLY A 516 -15.74 -13.69 -9.45
C GLY A 516 -16.90 -13.08 -10.25
N PRO A 517 -16.71 -12.86 -11.56
CA PRO A 517 -17.73 -12.31 -12.45
C PRO A 517 -19.11 -12.88 -12.10
N GLY A 518 -20.09 -12.00 -11.87
CA GLY A 518 -21.38 -12.38 -11.29
C GLY A 518 -22.18 -13.34 -12.17
N ASN A 519 -21.72 -13.56 -13.40
CA ASN A 519 -22.19 -14.58 -14.33
C ASN A 519 -21.06 -15.07 -15.26
N LEU A 520 -21.33 -16.20 -15.93
CA LEU A 520 -20.40 -16.86 -16.85
C LEU A 520 -20.00 -15.99 -18.06
N GLU A 521 -20.88 -15.12 -18.56
CA GLU A 521 -20.62 -14.30 -19.75
C GLU A 521 -19.55 -13.22 -19.48
N GLU A 522 -19.61 -12.59 -18.32
CA GLU A 522 -18.60 -11.66 -17.86
C GLU A 522 -17.25 -12.37 -17.65
N GLU A 523 -17.25 -13.60 -17.13
CA GLU A 523 -16.03 -14.41 -17.00
C GLU A 523 -15.39 -14.70 -18.35
N LEU A 524 -16.19 -15.14 -19.32
CA LEU A 524 -15.73 -15.44 -20.66
C LEU A 524 -15.16 -14.19 -21.34
N THR A 525 -15.79 -13.03 -21.14
CA THR A 525 -15.33 -11.75 -21.67
C THR A 525 -13.99 -11.35 -21.04
N MET A 526 -13.87 -11.41 -19.72
CA MET A 526 -12.62 -11.07 -19.02
C MET A 526 -11.48 -12.01 -19.41
N ARG A 527 -11.77 -13.31 -19.55
CA ARG A 527 -10.82 -14.31 -20.08
C ARG A 527 -10.40 -13.97 -21.51
N ALA A 528 -11.33 -13.63 -22.40
CA ALA A 528 -11.00 -13.24 -23.77
C ALA A 528 -10.06 -12.02 -23.79
N LEU A 529 -10.33 -11.00 -22.98
CA LEU A 529 -9.48 -9.81 -22.87
C LEU A 529 -8.05 -10.12 -22.37
N ARG A 530 -7.92 -10.97 -21.34
CA ARG A 530 -6.61 -11.44 -20.86
C ARG A 530 -5.84 -12.19 -21.93
N ARG A 531 -6.51 -13.06 -22.69
CA ARG A 531 -5.90 -13.83 -23.78
C ARG A 531 -5.47 -12.92 -24.93
N SER A 532 -6.27 -11.92 -25.28
CA SER A 532 -5.89 -10.88 -26.25
C SER A 532 -4.66 -10.09 -25.79
N PHE A 533 -4.58 -9.74 -24.50
CA PHE A 533 -3.38 -9.13 -23.91
C PHE A 533 -2.13 -10.01 -24.10
N ILE A 534 -2.21 -11.30 -23.76
CA ILE A 534 -1.10 -12.25 -23.92
C ILE A 534 -0.68 -12.35 -25.39
N GLN A 535 -1.65 -12.56 -26.28
CA GLN A 535 -1.41 -12.82 -27.70
C GLN A 535 -0.89 -11.60 -28.45
N HIS A 536 -1.43 -10.41 -28.20
CA HIS A 536 -1.16 -9.23 -29.02
C HIS A 536 -0.16 -8.25 -28.39
N PHE A 537 -0.11 -8.14 -27.06
CA PHE A 537 0.80 -7.23 -26.37
C PHE A 537 2.04 -7.94 -25.84
N VAL A 538 1.87 -8.91 -24.94
CA VAL A 538 3.00 -9.54 -24.23
C VAL A 538 3.94 -10.28 -25.17
N SER A 539 3.40 -11.02 -26.14
CA SER A 539 4.17 -11.81 -27.11
C SER A 539 5.13 -10.97 -27.98
N ARG A 540 4.92 -9.65 -28.04
CA ARG A 540 5.74 -8.70 -28.80
C ARG A 540 6.91 -8.14 -27.99
N MET A 541 6.85 -8.21 -26.67
CA MET A 541 7.83 -7.58 -25.79
C MET A 541 9.22 -8.22 -25.92
N THR A 542 10.27 -7.40 -25.89
CA THR A 542 11.67 -7.87 -26.01
C THR A 542 12.61 -7.31 -24.95
N SER A 543 12.23 -6.22 -24.26
CA SER A 543 13.10 -5.52 -23.31
C SER A 543 12.75 -5.70 -21.83
N ILE A 544 11.67 -6.41 -21.49
CA ILE A 544 11.21 -6.53 -20.10
C ILE A 544 12.26 -7.25 -19.27
N LYS A 545 12.58 -6.68 -18.11
CA LYS A 545 13.47 -7.27 -17.10
C LYS A 545 12.69 -7.69 -15.87
N HIS A 546 11.67 -6.93 -15.49
CA HIS A 546 10.85 -7.22 -14.33
C HIS A 546 9.38 -7.29 -14.72
N ILE A 547 8.75 -8.41 -14.39
CA ILE A 547 7.31 -8.55 -14.50
C ILE A 547 6.67 -8.82 -13.15
N LYS A 548 5.56 -8.14 -12.90
CA LYS A 548 4.68 -8.39 -11.77
C LYS A 548 3.25 -8.63 -12.25
N VAL A 549 2.73 -9.82 -12.00
CA VAL A 549 1.33 -10.18 -12.26
C VAL A 549 0.63 -10.32 -10.93
N CYS A 550 -0.50 -9.62 -10.75
CA CYS A 550 -1.28 -9.66 -9.51
C CYS A 550 -2.76 -9.89 -9.83
N GLY A 551 -3.48 -10.52 -8.90
CA GLY A 551 -4.93 -10.68 -8.97
C GLY A 551 -5.38 -12.05 -9.49
N TYR A 552 -6.64 -12.13 -9.92
CA TYR A 552 -7.31 -13.38 -10.31
C TYR A 552 -7.14 -13.66 -11.82
N ALA A 553 -5.97 -14.14 -12.22
CA ALA A 553 -5.82 -14.78 -13.51
C ALA A 553 -5.67 -16.30 -13.32
N ASP A 554 -6.24 -17.06 -14.27
CA ASP A 554 -6.12 -18.50 -14.24
C ASP A 554 -4.63 -18.85 -14.31
N LEU A 555 -4.23 -19.92 -13.63
CA LEU A 555 -2.81 -20.28 -13.55
C LEU A 555 -2.20 -20.45 -14.97
N ASP A 556 -3.00 -20.90 -15.95
CA ASP A 556 -2.51 -21.18 -17.31
C ASP A 556 -2.26 -19.85 -18.03
N GLU A 557 -3.08 -18.84 -17.80
CA GLU A 557 -2.83 -17.46 -18.24
C GLU A 557 -1.54 -16.91 -17.61
N HIS A 558 -1.29 -17.14 -16.31
CA HIS A 558 0.01 -16.81 -15.69
C HIS A 558 1.18 -17.47 -16.42
N ARG A 559 1.06 -18.76 -16.76
CA ARG A 559 2.08 -19.51 -17.49
C ARG A 559 2.29 -18.93 -18.90
N GLU A 560 1.21 -18.65 -19.62
CA GLU A 560 1.28 -18.14 -20.98
C GLU A 560 1.80 -16.69 -21.04
N ILE A 561 1.52 -15.84 -20.04
CA ILE A 561 2.18 -14.53 -19.90
C ILE A 561 3.70 -14.71 -19.85
N LEU A 562 4.20 -15.62 -19.02
CA LEU A 562 5.64 -15.84 -18.88
C LEU A 562 6.25 -16.46 -20.15
N ARG A 563 5.57 -17.44 -20.79
CA ARG A 563 6.03 -18.01 -22.07
C ARG A 563 6.06 -16.98 -23.20
N ALA A 564 5.09 -16.07 -23.25
CA ALA A 564 5.03 -14.99 -24.23
C ALA A 564 6.24 -14.06 -24.15
N LEU A 565 6.85 -13.94 -22.96
CA LEU A 565 8.05 -13.13 -22.71
C LEU A 565 9.37 -13.83 -23.02
N TYR A 566 9.38 -14.95 -23.77
CA TYR A 566 10.59 -15.72 -24.05
C TYR A 566 11.75 -14.93 -24.69
N ARG A 567 11.46 -13.79 -25.34
CA ARG A 567 12.47 -12.89 -25.93
C ARG A 567 13.05 -11.88 -24.93
N CYS A 568 12.46 -11.77 -23.74
CA CYS A 568 12.83 -10.81 -22.72
C CYS A 568 13.90 -11.36 -21.76
N PRO A 569 14.88 -10.56 -21.34
CA PRO A 569 15.89 -10.96 -20.37
C PRO A 569 15.37 -10.81 -18.93
N LEU A 570 14.34 -11.58 -18.56
CA LEU A 570 13.72 -11.46 -17.23
C LEU A 570 14.72 -11.74 -16.11
N GLN A 571 14.84 -10.78 -15.20
CA GLN A 571 15.67 -10.82 -13.99
C GLN A 571 14.81 -10.97 -12.73
N ARG A 572 13.56 -10.48 -12.76
CA ARG A 572 12.62 -10.57 -11.64
C ARG A 572 11.24 -10.98 -12.13
N ILE A 573 10.68 -12.02 -11.53
CA ILE A 573 9.31 -12.47 -11.78
C ILE A 573 8.56 -12.45 -10.45
N SER A 574 7.42 -11.74 -10.41
CA SER A 574 6.51 -11.75 -9.27
C SER A 574 5.11 -12.14 -9.75
N VAL A 575 4.60 -13.28 -9.30
CA VAL A 575 3.20 -13.69 -9.49
C VAL A 575 2.55 -13.74 -8.12
N ILE A 576 1.44 -13.02 -7.96
CA ILE A 576 0.73 -12.87 -6.68
C ILE A 576 -0.75 -13.06 -6.94
N GLY A 577 -1.38 -14.03 -6.27
CA GLY A 577 -2.82 -14.22 -6.30
C GLY A 577 -3.30 -14.90 -5.03
N ASN A 578 -4.59 -15.25 -4.97
CA ASN A 578 -5.14 -16.01 -3.85
C ASN A 578 -4.67 -17.47 -3.86
N SER A 579 -4.61 -18.06 -5.06
CA SER A 579 -4.12 -19.42 -5.29
C SER A 579 -2.61 -19.46 -5.55
N SER A 580 -1.99 -20.54 -5.08
CA SER A 580 -0.58 -20.83 -5.24
C SER A 580 -0.16 -20.79 -6.70
N SER A 581 0.79 -19.90 -7.02
CA SER A 581 1.26 -19.70 -8.40
C SER A 581 2.11 -20.84 -8.94
N ILE A 582 2.43 -21.86 -8.13
CA ILE A 582 3.12 -23.07 -8.59
C ILE A 582 2.16 -24.21 -8.93
N GLY A 583 0.88 -24.06 -8.62
CA GLY A 583 -0.14 -25.11 -8.70
C GLY A 583 -0.64 -25.55 -7.33
N ASN A 584 -1.72 -26.34 -7.33
CA ASN A 584 -2.35 -26.88 -6.14
C ASN A 584 -1.56 -28.11 -5.64
N THR A 585 -0.91 -27.97 -4.48
CA THR A 585 -0.17 -29.06 -3.81
C THR A 585 -1.03 -29.92 -2.89
N TRP A 586 -2.28 -29.53 -2.63
CA TRP A 586 -3.18 -30.19 -1.67
C TRP A 586 -4.04 -31.27 -2.32
N GLY A 587 -4.02 -31.37 -3.66
CA GLY A 587 -4.92 -32.25 -4.41
C GLY A 587 -6.31 -31.63 -4.58
N VAL A 588 -7.13 -32.27 -5.42
CA VAL A 588 -8.53 -31.86 -5.64
C VAL A 588 -9.28 -31.90 -4.31
N ASN A 589 -10.00 -30.82 -3.97
CA ASN A 589 -10.69 -30.66 -2.69
C ASN A 589 -9.79 -30.91 -1.46
N ALA A 590 -8.50 -30.64 -1.56
CA ALA A 590 -7.50 -30.89 -0.53
C ALA A 590 -7.32 -32.37 -0.13
N ALA A 591 -7.69 -33.32 -1.00
CA ALA A 591 -7.69 -34.76 -0.71
C ALA A 591 -6.31 -35.37 -0.40
N ASP A 592 -5.20 -34.70 -0.73
CA ASP A 592 -3.85 -35.18 -0.43
C ASP A 592 -3.33 -34.67 0.93
N LEU A 593 -4.12 -33.88 1.67
CA LEU A 593 -3.81 -33.47 3.04
C LEU A 593 -4.33 -34.53 4.00
N GLU A 594 -3.42 -35.20 4.70
CA GLU A 594 -3.74 -36.45 5.42
C GLU A 594 -4.68 -36.30 6.62
N ASP A 595 -4.84 -35.11 7.24
CA ASP A 595 -5.83 -34.82 8.31
C ASP A 595 -5.78 -33.34 8.84
N GLU A 596 -5.00 -32.44 8.22
CA GLU A 596 -4.62 -31.15 8.83
C GLU A 596 -5.56 -29.95 8.56
N VAL A 597 -6.69 -30.17 7.88
CA VAL A 597 -7.59 -29.09 7.44
C VAL A 597 -8.97 -29.30 8.04
N GLY A 598 -9.26 -28.63 9.16
CA GLY A 598 -10.65 -28.36 9.54
C GLY A 598 -11.35 -27.64 8.39
N PRO A 599 -12.68 -27.70 8.23
CA PRO A 599 -13.40 -27.29 7.02
C PRO A 599 -12.97 -25.89 6.58
N VAL A 600 -12.00 -25.84 5.68
CA VAL A 600 -11.54 -24.59 5.10
C VAL A 600 -12.59 -24.28 4.06
N GLU A 601 -13.36 -23.22 4.30
CA GLU A 601 -14.32 -22.65 3.34
C GLU A 601 -13.67 -22.37 1.96
N LEU A 602 -12.33 -22.41 1.86
CA LEU A 602 -11.51 -22.25 0.64
C LEU A 602 -11.33 -23.53 -0.20
N ALA A 603 -11.87 -24.69 0.20
CA ALA A 603 -11.68 -25.96 -0.55
C ALA A 603 -12.43 -26.00 -1.90
N GLY A 604 -13.43 -25.15 -2.12
CA GLY A 604 -14.29 -25.14 -3.30
C GLY A 604 -13.60 -24.72 -4.61
N ASP A 605 -12.46 -24.01 -4.54
CA ASP A 605 -11.79 -23.40 -5.70
C ASP A 605 -10.45 -24.07 -6.07
N LEU A 606 -10.19 -25.28 -5.56
CA LEU A 606 -8.94 -26.00 -5.79
C LEU A 606 -8.96 -26.78 -7.11
N TYR A 607 -8.32 -26.23 -8.14
CA TYR A 607 -8.16 -26.92 -9.42
C TYR A 607 -7.36 -28.22 -9.28
N GLU A 608 -7.76 -29.23 -10.07
CA GLU A 608 -7.02 -30.48 -10.21
C GLU A 608 -5.70 -30.24 -10.98
N VAL A 609 -4.63 -30.86 -10.51
CA VAL A 609 -3.32 -30.86 -11.18
C VAL A 609 -3.09 -32.22 -11.83
N ASP A 610 -2.64 -32.23 -13.08
CA ASP A 610 -2.20 -33.44 -13.80
C ASP A 610 -0.93 -34.02 -13.14
N LYS A 611 -1.13 -34.84 -12.10
CA LYS A 611 -0.07 -35.41 -11.27
C LYS A 611 0.93 -36.21 -12.11
N ASP A 612 0.45 -37.03 -13.04
CA ASP A 612 1.28 -37.87 -13.90
C ASP A 612 2.25 -37.04 -14.73
N THR A 613 1.76 -35.95 -15.33
CA THR A 613 2.61 -35.01 -16.06
C THR A 613 3.59 -34.29 -15.14
N VAL A 614 3.17 -33.86 -13.95
CA VAL A 614 4.07 -33.21 -12.96
C VAL A 614 5.21 -34.14 -12.56
N TRP A 615 4.94 -35.41 -12.26
CA TRP A 615 5.97 -36.39 -11.93
C TRP A 615 6.92 -36.66 -13.10
N ARG A 616 6.37 -36.79 -14.32
CA ARG A 616 7.16 -37.03 -15.53
C ARG A 616 8.06 -35.85 -15.90
N LEU A 617 7.53 -34.63 -15.87
CA LEU A 617 8.21 -33.44 -16.38
C LEU A 617 8.93 -32.62 -15.30
N GLY A 618 8.51 -32.68 -14.03
CA GLY A 618 9.06 -31.87 -12.94
C GLY A 618 10.56 -32.11 -12.71
N PHE A 619 11.00 -33.37 -12.73
CA PHE A 619 12.40 -33.72 -12.54
C PHE A 619 13.25 -33.67 -13.82
N SER A 620 12.59 -33.61 -14.97
CA SER A 620 13.23 -33.58 -16.29
C SER A 620 14.02 -32.28 -16.49
N SER A 621 14.92 -32.28 -17.48
CA SER A 621 15.58 -31.04 -17.90
C SER A 621 14.57 -30.13 -18.61
N PRO A 622 14.52 -28.83 -18.27
CA PRO A 622 13.63 -27.88 -18.91
C PRO A 622 13.88 -27.84 -20.41
N ALA A 623 12.81 -27.85 -21.19
CA ALA A 623 12.91 -27.67 -22.63
C ALA A 623 13.45 -26.27 -22.96
N THR A 624 14.23 -26.18 -24.03
CA THR A 624 14.64 -24.87 -24.56
C THR A 624 13.42 -24.20 -25.23
N PRO A 625 13.22 -22.88 -25.07
CA PRO A 625 12.10 -22.18 -25.68
C PRO A 625 12.12 -22.31 -27.21
N GLY A 626 11.00 -22.72 -27.79
CA GLY A 626 10.73 -22.60 -29.22
C GLY A 626 10.11 -21.26 -29.59
N GLU A 627 9.59 -21.14 -30.82
CA GLU A 627 8.72 -20.02 -31.16
C GLU A 627 7.45 -20.07 -30.31
N PHE A 628 7.01 -18.91 -29.82
CA PHE A 628 5.84 -18.83 -28.95
C PHE A 628 4.55 -19.07 -29.73
N SER A 629 3.78 -20.04 -29.27
CA SER A 629 2.38 -20.27 -29.64
C SER A 629 1.56 -20.45 -28.36
N VAL A 630 0.41 -19.78 -28.30
CA VAL A 630 -0.50 -19.87 -27.15
C VAL A 630 -1.01 -21.30 -26.95
N THR A 631 -1.02 -21.76 -25.70
CA THR A 631 -1.63 -23.05 -25.35
C THR A 631 -2.26 -22.94 -23.97
N TYR A 632 -3.58 -22.97 -23.89
CA TYR A 632 -4.33 -22.88 -22.64
C TYR A 632 -4.65 -24.27 -22.08
N GLY A 633 -4.90 -24.36 -20.77
CA GLY A 633 -5.12 -25.60 -20.04
C GLY A 633 -3.85 -26.23 -19.44
N TRP A 634 -4.04 -27.28 -18.63
CA TRP A 634 -2.99 -27.87 -17.78
C TRP A 634 -2.51 -29.25 -18.19
N THR A 635 -3.36 -30.01 -18.89
CA THR A 635 -3.07 -31.38 -19.26
C THR A 635 -1.82 -31.45 -20.13
N GLY A 636 -0.83 -32.24 -19.71
CA GLY A 636 0.42 -32.41 -20.45
C GLY A 636 1.42 -31.25 -20.36
N ALA A 637 1.14 -30.17 -19.62
CA ALA A 637 2.06 -29.05 -19.44
C ALA A 637 3.06 -29.26 -18.29
N ALA A 638 4.28 -28.75 -18.44
CA ALA A 638 5.29 -28.80 -17.38
C ALA A 638 4.91 -27.91 -16.18
N PRO A 639 5.39 -28.23 -14.95
CA PRO A 639 5.19 -27.37 -13.79
C PRO A 639 5.66 -25.93 -14.01
N MET A 640 5.04 -24.96 -13.31
CA MET A 640 5.34 -23.53 -13.48
C MET A 640 6.83 -23.22 -13.31
N ILE A 641 7.45 -23.70 -12.22
CA ILE A 641 8.88 -23.44 -11.94
C ILE A 641 9.77 -24.07 -13.02
N THR A 642 9.46 -25.28 -13.50
CA THR A 642 10.20 -25.93 -14.60
C THR A 642 10.06 -25.13 -15.89
N THR A 643 8.87 -24.57 -16.17
CA THR A 643 8.64 -23.68 -17.30
C THR A 643 9.48 -22.40 -17.17
N ILE A 644 9.43 -21.72 -16.02
CA ILE A 644 10.24 -20.52 -15.76
C ILE A 644 11.74 -20.81 -15.91
N ALA A 645 12.20 -21.95 -15.40
CA ALA A 645 13.59 -22.37 -15.50
C ALA A 645 14.04 -22.55 -16.96
N GLY A 646 13.21 -23.16 -17.80
CA GLY A 646 13.52 -23.37 -19.23
C GLY A 646 13.66 -22.06 -20.01
N TYR A 647 12.85 -21.06 -19.68
CA TYR A 647 12.83 -19.79 -20.40
C TYR A 647 13.82 -18.77 -19.82
N PHE A 648 13.95 -18.72 -18.49
CA PHE A 648 14.61 -17.61 -17.79
C PHE A 648 15.66 -18.03 -16.77
N GLY A 649 15.93 -19.33 -16.57
CA GLY A 649 16.85 -19.81 -15.53
C GLY A 649 18.26 -19.22 -15.60
N ARG A 650 18.69 -18.78 -16.78
CA ARG A 650 20.00 -18.12 -16.99
C ARG A 650 20.03 -16.65 -16.58
N THR A 651 18.90 -15.94 -16.63
CA THR A 651 18.84 -14.49 -16.38
C THR A 651 18.18 -14.13 -15.06
N LEU A 652 17.34 -15.02 -14.54
CA LEU A 652 16.53 -14.80 -13.35
C LEU A 652 17.39 -14.68 -12.08
N ARG A 653 17.11 -13.65 -11.30
CA ARG A 653 17.76 -13.35 -10.01
C ARG A 653 16.77 -13.33 -8.86
N GLU A 654 15.53 -12.94 -9.11
CA GLU A 654 14.48 -12.91 -8.09
C GLU A 654 13.21 -13.57 -8.60
N LEU A 655 12.70 -14.52 -7.82
CA LEU A 655 11.45 -15.22 -8.09
C LEU A 655 10.51 -15.08 -6.89
N LYS A 656 9.34 -14.50 -7.11
CA LYS A 656 8.30 -14.33 -6.09
C LYS A 656 7.00 -14.97 -6.55
N LEU A 657 6.54 -16.00 -5.83
CA LEU A 657 5.34 -16.77 -6.14
C LEU A 657 4.47 -16.82 -4.88
N ILE A 658 3.44 -15.99 -4.83
CA ILE A 658 2.61 -15.78 -3.65
C ILE A 658 1.16 -16.19 -3.93
N GLY A 659 0.61 -16.99 -3.04
CA GLY A 659 -0.80 -17.37 -2.97
C GLY A 659 -0.99 -18.45 -1.92
N SER A 660 -1.99 -18.31 -1.06
CA SER A 660 -2.20 -19.16 0.12
C SER A 660 -2.91 -20.46 -0.22
N ILE A 661 -3.85 -20.44 -1.15
CA ILE A 661 -4.70 -21.59 -1.49
C ILE A 661 -3.89 -22.58 -2.34
N GLY A 662 -3.74 -23.83 -1.88
CA GLY A 662 -2.93 -24.84 -2.57
C GLY A 662 -1.42 -24.71 -2.39
N ALA A 663 -0.95 -23.81 -1.51
CA ALA A 663 0.48 -23.55 -1.27
C ALA A 663 1.20 -24.74 -0.62
N PRO A 664 2.51 -24.95 -0.87
CA PRO A 664 3.27 -26.00 -0.19
C PRO A 664 3.10 -25.99 1.33
N VAL A 665 2.84 -27.17 1.90
CA VAL A 665 2.78 -27.38 3.36
C VAL A 665 4.21 -27.44 3.90
N LEU A 666 4.56 -26.60 4.87
CA LEU A 666 5.94 -26.50 5.36
C LEU A 666 6.36 -27.71 6.21
N LEU A 667 5.53 -28.09 7.20
CA LEU A 667 5.91 -29.10 8.19
C LEU A 667 5.78 -30.53 7.64
N ARG A 668 4.82 -30.76 6.74
CA ARG A 668 4.56 -32.06 6.10
C ARG A 668 4.24 -31.84 4.61
N PRO A 669 5.26 -31.57 3.77
CA PRO A 669 5.04 -31.35 2.35
C PRO A 669 4.40 -32.57 1.68
N THR A 670 3.39 -32.36 0.84
CA THR A 670 2.78 -33.45 0.06
C THR A 670 3.76 -33.98 -0.99
N PRO A 671 3.64 -35.25 -1.44
CA PRO A 671 4.60 -35.86 -2.38
C PRO A 671 4.79 -35.07 -3.68
N ILE A 672 3.76 -34.36 -4.16
CA ILE A 672 3.82 -33.57 -5.39
C ILE A 672 4.64 -32.28 -5.26
N THR A 673 4.93 -31.84 -4.03
CA THR A 673 5.69 -30.60 -3.78
C THR A 673 7.10 -30.67 -4.38
N ALA A 674 7.80 -31.79 -4.20
CA ALA A 674 9.17 -31.98 -4.70
C ALA A 674 9.29 -31.84 -6.24
N PRO A 675 8.50 -32.55 -7.08
CA PRO A 675 8.55 -32.35 -8.53
C PRO A 675 8.11 -30.94 -8.97
N MET A 676 7.26 -30.24 -8.21
CA MET A 676 6.90 -28.85 -8.52
C MET A 676 8.05 -27.86 -8.27
N LEU A 677 8.88 -28.09 -7.24
CA LEU A 677 10.03 -27.23 -6.91
C LEU A 677 11.30 -27.58 -7.69
N ALA A 678 11.39 -28.78 -8.25
CA ALA A 678 12.60 -29.32 -8.87
C ALA A 678 13.23 -28.45 -9.97
N GLY A 679 12.46 -27.57 -10.63
CA GLY A 679 12.98 -26.64 -11.63
C GLY A 679 13.95 -25.57 -11.09
N LEU A 680 13.94 -25.29 -9.77
CA LEU A 680 14.84 -24.32 -9.14
C LEU A 680 16.33 -24.66 -9.37
N LYS A 681 16.66 -25.95 -9.59
CA LYS A 681 18.04 -26.43 -9.73
C LYS A 681 18.73 -25.93 -11.00
N TYR A 682 17.95 -25.38 -11.93
CA TYR A 682 18.45 -24.82 -13.19
C TYR A 682 18.57 -23.28 -13.16
N MET A 683 18.38 -22.65 -12.00
CA MET A 683 18.45 -21.20 -11.82
C MET A 683 19.77 -20.81 -11.12
N ASP A 684 20.86 -20.76 -11.88
CA ASP A 684 22.23 -20.50 -11.38
C ASP A 684 22.46 -19.10 -10.78
N ASN A 685 21.60 -18.15 -11.13
CA ASN A 685 21.71 -16.75 -10.76
C ASN A 685 20.63 -16.31 -9.78
N LEU A 686 19.83 -17.23 -9.26
CA LEU A 686 18.81 -16.93 -8.26
C LEU A 686 19.48 -16.42 -6.97
N GLU A 687 19.13 -15.20 -6.58
CA GLU A 687 19.60 -14.52 -5.37
C GLU A 687 18.47 -14.48 -4.33
N VAL A 688 17.22 -14.28 -4.77
CA VAL A 688 16.06 -14.14 -3.89
C VAL A 688 14.90 -15.04 -4.35
N LEU A 689 14.39 -15.86 -3.45
CA LEU A 689 13.18 -16.66 -3.64
C LEU A 689 12.15 -16.25 -2.59
N THR A 690 10.96 -15.81 -3.02
CA THR A 690 9.83 -15.55 -2.12
C THR A 690 8.69 -16.51 -2.45
N MET A 691 8.21 -17.27 -1.47
CA MET A 691 7.13 -18.23 -1.69
C MET A 691 6.17 -18.29 -0.51
N SER A 692 4.87 -18.37 -0.80
CA SER A 692 3.85 -18.68 0.21
C SER A 692 3.98 -20.12 0.69
N LEU A 693 3.91 -20.31 2.01
CA LEU A 693 3.89 -21.62 2.65
C LEU A 693 2.72 -21.68 3.61
N TRP A 694 2.09 -22.85 3.69
CA TRP A 694 1.01 -23.12 4.61
C TRP A 694 1.53 -23.85 5.85
N ILE A 695 1.02 -23.46 7.03
CA ILE A 695 1.31 -24.09 8.32
C ILE A 695 -0.03 -24.40 8.99
N SER A 696 -0.24 -25.67 9.36
CA SER A 696 -1.38 -26.04 10.19
C SER A 696 -1.15 -25.68 11.66
N THR A 697 -2.09 -24.91 12.21
CA THR A 697 -2.22 -24.59 13.64
C THR A 697 -3.37 -25.36 14.29
N LEU A 698 -3.97 -26.30 13.56
CA LEU A 698 -5.03 -27.17 14.07
C LEU A 698 -4.47 -28.09 15.15
N TYR A 699 -5.03 -28.02 16.34
CA TYR A 699 -4.62 -28.85 17.47
C TYR A 699 -5.85 -29.21 18.32
N GLU A 700 -6.08 -30.51 18.52
CA GLU A 700 -7.23 -31.04 19.26
C GLU A 700 -8.61 -30.55 18.74
N GLY A 701 -8.71 -30.28 17.43
CA GLY A 701 -9.95 -29.88 16.77
C GLY A 701 -10.16 -28.36 16.61
N ASP A 702 -9.30 -27.54 17.23
CA ASP A 702 -9.39 -26.09 17.16
C ASP A 702 -8.12 -25.45 16.56
N TYR A 703 -8.30 -24.34 15.84
CA TYR A 703 -7.20 -23.53 15.33
C TYR A 703 -6.63 -22.63 16.44
N ARG A 704 -5.33 -22.78 16.72
CA ARG A 704 -4.63 -22.03 17.80
C ARG A 704 -3.73 -20.91 17.29
N ASP A 705 -4.15 -20.25 16.21
CA ASP A 705 -3.37 -19.22 15.51
C ASP A 705 -2.84 -18.11 16.42
N SER A 706 -3.71 -17.57 17.28
CA SER A 706 -3.37 -16.46 18.18
C SER A 706 -2.28 -16.86 19.18
N GLU A 707 -2.29 -18.11 19.66
CA GLU A 707 -1.29 -18.63 20.58
C GLU A 707 0.08 -18.77 19.88
N VAL A 708 0.10 -19.22 18.62
CA VAL A 708 1.33 -19.31 17.81
C VAL A 708 1.92 -17.94 17.52
N VAL A 709 1.09 -16.97 17.12
CA VAL A 709 1.55 -15.60 16.85
C VAL A 709 2.08 -14.94 18.12
N GLU A 710 1.43 -15.15 19.27
CA GLU A 710 1.88 -14.60 20.54
C GLU A 710 3.17 -15.27 21.04
N TYR A 711 3.32 -16.58 20.83
CA TYR A 711 4.57 -17.29 21.08
C TYR A 711 5.72 -16.70 20.26
N TRP A 712 5.52 -16.39 18.98
CA TRP A 712 6.55 -15.72 18.17
C TRP A 712 6.85 -14.30 18.65
N ARG A 713 5.87 -13.52 19.09
CA ARG A 713 6.10 -12.17 19.63
C ARG A 713 6.91 -12.22 20.92
N SER A 714 6.51 -13.07 21.87
CA SER A 714 7.17 -13.23 23.17
C SER A 714 8.60 -13.74 23.03
N SER A 715 8.89 -14.62 22.06
CA SER A 715 10.25 -15.09 21.77
C SER A 715 11.25 -13.98 21.38
N LYS A 716 10.75 -12.81 20.97
CA LYS A 716 11.56 -11.66 20.54
C LYS A 716 11.68 -10.56 21.59
N ASP A 717 10.79 -10.53 22.57
CA ASP A 717 10.79 -9.49 23.60
C ASP A 717 11.83 -9.81 24.68
N PRO A 718 12.91 -9.02 24.83
CA PRO A 718 13.94 -9.26 25.84
C PRO A 718 13.39 -9.28 27.26
N ALA A 719 12.29 -8.56 27.53
CA ALA A 719 11.64 -8.54 28.84
C ALA A 719 10.91 -9.87 29.12
N SER A 720 10.30 -10.46 28.09
CA SER A 720 9.65 -11.77 28.16
C SER A 720 10.68 -12.91 28.24
N THR A 721 11.78 -12.84 27.48
CA THR A 721 12.87 -13.83 27.56
C THR A 721 13.61 -13.79 28.89
N ALA A 722 13.73 -12.62 29.53
CA ALA A 722 14.33 -12.48 30.86
C ALA A 722 13.47 -13.09 31.99
N LEU A 723 12.17 -13.33 31.75
CA LEU A 723 11.23 -13.88 32.72
C LEU A 723 10.93 -15.37 32.51
N MET A 724 11.46 -16.00 31.46
CA MET A 724 11.26 -17.43 31.24
C MET A 724 12.07 -18.23 32.26
N ILE A 725 11.35 -18.97 33.12
CA ILE A 725 11.92 -19.93 34.06
C ILE A 725 12.53 -21.09 33.25
N VAL A 726 13.86 -21.16 33.24
CA VAL A 726 14.65 -22.25 32.65
C VAL A 726 14.62 -23.42 33.64
N ASP A 727 13.53 -24.17 33.73
CA ASP A 727 13.51 -25.54 34.28
C ASP A 727 12.10 -26.15 34.21
N GLN A 728 11.75 -26.73 33.06
CA GLN A 728 10.79 -27.83 33.02
C GLN A 728 11.43 -28.96 32.22
N ASP A 729 11.48 -30.15 32.81
CA ASP A 729 11.94 -31.36 32.17
C ASP A 729 11.17 -31.55 30.84
N PRO A 730 11.82 -31.80 29.69
CA PRO A 730 11.14 -32.09 28.42
C PRO A 730 10.06 -33.19 28.53
N ALA A 731 10.18 -34.09 29.49
CA ALA A 731 9.18 -35.11 29.79
C ALA A 731 7.86 -34.54 30.37
N GLU A 732 7.89 -33.40 31.04
CA GLU A 732 6.75 -32.76 31.72
C GLU A 732 6.02 -31.70 30.86
N ARG A 733 6.53 -31.39 29.67
CA ARG A 733 5.88 -30.44 28.74
C ARG A 733 4.54 -30.99 28.23
N SER A 734 3.53 -30.12 28.22
CA SER A 734 2.24 -30.43 27.58
C SER A 734 2.43 -30.74 26.09
N SER A 735 1.53 -31.53 25.52
CA SER A 735 1.53 -31.89 24.10
C SER A 735 1.42 -30.66 23.18
N TRP A 736 0.67 -29.63 23.60
CA TRP A 736 0.64 -28.35 22.89
C TRP A 736 1.96 -27.58 22.97
N GLN A 737 2.64 -27.60 24.12
CA GLN A 737 3.95 -26.95 24.24
C GLN A 737 4.99 -27.61 23.32
N ARG A 738 4.96 -28.94 23.16
CA ARG A 738 5.80 -29.64 22.18
C ARG A 738 5.47 -29.23 20.74
N ARG A 739 4.20 -28.98 20.42
CA ARG A 739 3.79 -28.47 19.11
C ARG A 739 4.24 -27.02 18.88
N LEU A 740 4.24 -26.17 19.92
CA LEU A 740 4.84 -24.83 19.85
C LEU A 740 6.35 -24.89 19.65
N ASP A 741 7.03 -25.86 20.27
CA ASP A 741 8.47 -26.07 20.03
C ASP A 741 8.72 -26.37 18.54
N GLU A 742 7.91 -27.21 17.87
CA GLU A 742 8.03 -27.43 16.41
C GLU A 742 7.87 -26.14 15.58
N LEU A 743 7.09 -25.18 16.09
CA LEU A 743 6.82 -23.87 15.48
C LEU A 743 7.79 -22.77 15.97
N GLU A 744 8.80 -23.11 16.75
CA GLU A 744 9.86 -22.18 17.14
C GLU A 744 10.53 -21.58 15.88
N PRO A 745 10.81 -20.27 15.85
CA PRO A 745 11.47 -19.64 14.72
C PRO A 745 12.71 -20.38 14.21
N SER A 746 13.56 -20.89 15.10
CA SER A 746 14.77 -21.65 14.70
C SER A 746 14.43 -22.98 14.00
N ASN A 747 13.35 -23.65 14.43
CA ASN A 747 12.85 -24.88 13.83
C ASN A 747 12.21 -24.62 12.46
N LEU A 748 11.40 -23.57 12.35
CA LEU A 748 10.83 -23.14 11.07
C LEU A 748 11.91 -22.82 10.04
N ALA A 749 12.99 -22.15 10.44
CA ALA A 749 14.11 -21.82 9.55
C ALA A 749 14.72 -23.09 8.94
N ARG A 750 14.88 -24.12 9.77
CA ARG A 750 15.41 -25.42 9.35
C ARG A 750 14.45 -26.13 8.42
N CYS A 751 13.14 -26.11 8.69
CA CYS A 751 12.14 -26.69 7.81
C CYS A 751 12.12 -25.99 6.44
N VAL A 752 12.20 -24.65 6.41
CA VAL A 752 12.30 -23.88 5.16
C VAL A 752 13.57 -24.26 4.40
N SER A 753 14.71 -24.35 5.09
CA SER A 753 15.96 -24.79 4.46
C SER A 753 15.85 -26.22 3.92
N ALA A 754 15.27 -27.15 4.66
CA ALA A 754 15.10 -28.54 4.24
C ALA A 754 14.17 -28.69 3.04
N LEU A 755 13.14 -27.83 2.93
CA LEU A 755 12.21 -27.81 1.82
C LEU A 755 12.87 -27.29 0.53
N PHE A 756 13.65 -26.21 0.61
CA PHE A 756 14.16 -25.53 -0.59
C PHE A 756 15.57 -25.93 -1.00
N ALA A 757 16.49 -26.14 -0.05
CA ALA A 757 17.92 -26.35 -0.35
C ALA A 757 18.20 -27.52 -1.33
N PRO A 758 17.50 -28.68 -1.25
CA PRO A 758 17.69 -29.79 -2.19
C PRO A 758 17.33 -29.44 -3.64
N HIS A 759 16.54 -28.39 -3.85
CA HIS A 759 16.06 -27.97 -5.16
C HIS A 759 16.83 -26.76 -5.70
N LEU A 760 17.63 -26.07 -4.90
CA LEU A 760 18.43 -24.94 -5.37
C LEU A 760 19.66 -25.40 -6.15
N SER A 761 20.07 -24.61 -7.14
CA SER A 761 21.31 -24.89 -7.86
C SER A 761 22.53 -24.72 -6.93
N GLU A 762 23.50 -25.62 -7.04
CA GLU A 762 24.77 -25.54 -6.32
C GLU A 762 25.46 -24.18 -6.49
N LYS A 763 25.37 -23.61 -7.70
CA LYS A 763 25.99 -22.32 -8.03
C LYS A 763 25.28 -21.13 -7.41
N ALA A 764 23.96 -21.17 -7.27
CA ALA A 764 23.21 -20.16 -6.54
C ALA A 764 23.53 -20.26 -5.04
N LYS A 765 23.53 -21.49 -4.47
CA LYS A 765 23.84 -21.72 -3.05
C LYS A 765 25.19 -21.13 -2.66
N ARG A 766 26.26 -21.33 -3.44
CA ARG A 766 27.60 -20.75 -3.17
C ARG A 766 27.65 -19.22 -3.08
N LYS A 767 26.64 -18.52 -3.59
CA LYS A 767 26.53 -17.06 -3.51
C LYS A 767 25.68 -16.61 -2.32
N GLY A 768 25.04 -17.55 -1.62
CA GLY A 768 23.94 -17.32 -0.70
C GLY A 768 22.62 -17.07 -1.44
N VAL A 769 21.59 -17.85 -1.14
CA VAL A 769 20.22 -17.61 -1.60
C VAL A 769 19.37 -17.14 -0.43
N HIS A 770 18.74 -15.97 -0.59
CA HIS A 770 17.77 -15.43 0.35
C HIS A 770 16.38 -15.99 0.05
N VAL A 771 15.90 -16.89 0.91
CA VAL A 771 14.55 -17.44 0.85
C VAL A 771 13.65 -16.69 1.83
N ARG A 772 12.65 -15.99 1.30
CA ARG A 772 11.55 -15.40 2.07
C ARG A 772 10.34 -16.33 2.04
N ALA A 773 10.14 -17.05 3.13
CA ALA A 773 8.96 -17.87 3.36
C ALA A 773 7.82 -17.00 3.90
N SER A 774 6.77 -16.82 3.12
CA SER A 774 5.56 -16.10 3.52
C SER A 774 4.58 -17.08 4.15
N LEU A 775 4.63 -17.20 5.48
CA LEU A 775 3.86 -18.17 6.27
C LEU A 775 2.42 -17.68 6.44
N TYR A 776 1.46 -18.49 6.02
CA TYR A 776 0.04 -18.17 6.13
C TYR A 776 -0.57 -18.78 7.39
N ILE A 777 -1.06 -17.93 8.30
CA ILE A 777 -1.73 -18.28 9.56
C ILE A 777 -2.90 -17.31 9.77
N ASN A 778 -4.11 -17.78 10.07
CA ASN A 778 -5.30 -16.95 10.34
C ASN A 778 -5.59 -15.83 9.33
N SER A 779 -5.55 -16.12 8.03
CA SER A 779 -5.74 -15.08 6.99
C SER A 779 -4.74 -13.91 7.08
N THR A 780 -3.60 -14.14 7.74
CA THR A 780 -2.50 -13.20 7.89
C THR A 780 -1.19 -13.83 7.42
N LEU A 781 -0.29 -12.98 6.95
CA LEU A 781 0.96 -13.39 6.31
C LEU A 781 2.13 -12.93 7.19
N HIS A 782 2.91 -13.89 7.68
CA HIS A 782 4.12 -13.67 8.47
C HIS A 782 5.34 -14.08 7.64
N ASP A 783 6.22 -13.13 7.34
CA ASP A 783 7.40 -13.41 6.53
C ASP A 783 8.57 -13.87 7.39
N MET A 784 9.23 -14.92 6.95
CA MET A 784 10.45 -15.43 7.53
C MET A 784 11.54 -15.44 6.46
N ASP A 785 12.64 -14.74 6.74
CA ASP A 785 13.81 -14.67 5.86
C ASP A 785 14.83 -15.70 6.31
N VAL A 786 15.25 -16.58 5.41
CA VAL A 786 16.23 -17.65 5.64
C VAL A 786 17.32 -17.54 4.59
N TYR A 787 18.57 -17.49 5.00
CA TYR A 787 19.72 -17.43 4.10
C TYR A 787 20.33 -18.83 3.98
N ILE A 788 20.26 -19.41 2.78
CA ILE A 788 20.74 -20.76 2.48
C ILE A 788 22.07 -20.66 1.72
N ASP A 789 23.11 -21.28 2.26
CA ASP A 789 24.43 -21.43 1.65
C ASP A 789 24.93 -22.87 1.86
N MET A 790 26.09 -23.19 1.27
CA MET A 790 26.83 -24.41 1.54
C MET A 790 27.95 -24.17 2.54
N ASP A 791 28.09 -25.08 3.50
CA ASP A 791 29.23 -25.10 4.41
C ASP A 791 30.55 -25.38 3.65
N GLY A 792 31.69 -25.24 4.34
CA GLY A 792 33.01 -25.56 3.77
C GLY A 792 33.18 -27.02 3.32
N GLN A 793 32.22 -27.90 3.59
CA GLN A 793 32.16 -29.31 3.16
C GLN A 793 31.11 -29.55 2.06
N GLY A 794 30.43 -28.51 1.58
CA GLY A 794 29.40 -28.61 0.54
C GLY A 794 28.03 -29.11 1.03
N ARG A 795 27.75 -29.05 2.34
CA ARG A 795 26.44 -29.41 2.91
C ARG A 795 25.57 -28.16 3.04
N ASP A 796 24.28 -28.33 2.78
CA ASP A 796 23.30 -27.25 2.93
C ASP A 796 23.14 -26.86 4.40
N GLN A 797 23.30 -25.58 4.71
CA GLN A 797 23.10 -25.05 6.06
C GLN A 797 22.37 -23.70 6.02
N PRO A 798 21.35 -23.49 6.88
CA PRO A 798 20.84 -22.15 7.12
C PRO A 798 21.91 -21.33 7.86
N CYS A 799 22.44 -20.29 7.22
CA CYS A 799 23.51 -19.46 7.81
C CYS A 799 22.95 -18.43 8.79
N ASN A 800 21.75 -17.92 8.50
CA ASN A 800 21.06 -16.94 9.32
C ASN A 800 19.55 -16.94 9.00
N PHE A 801 18.74 -16.46 9.93
CA PHE A 801 17.32 -16.22 9.69
C PHE A 801 16.81 -14.98 10.45
N ILE A 802 15.74 -14.37 9.92
CA ILE A 802 15.05 -13.24 10.54
C ILE A 802 13.54 -13.50 10.46
N GLY A 803 12.83 -13.35 11.59
CA GLY A 803 11.38 -13.53 11.67
C GLY A 803 10.97 -14.82 12.38
N PRO A 804 9.68 -15.21 12.33
CA PRO A 804 8.61 -14.64 11.49
C PRO A 804 8.24 -13.18 11.84
N ARG A 805 8.04 -12.30 10.86
CA ARG A 805 7.69 -10.87 11.02
C ARG A 805 6.35 -10.56 10.36
N ASP A 806 5.52 -9.77 11.02
CA ASP A 806 4.30 -9.24 10.39
C ASP A 806 4.65 -8.18 9.31
N GLU A 807 3.65 -7.72 8.53
CA GLU A 807 3.88 -6.69 7.50
C GLU A 807 4.27 -5.31 8.10
N LEU A 808 3.93 -5.10 9.37
CA LEU A 808 4.05 -3.83 10.07
C LEU A 808 5.33 -3.73 10.90
N ASP A 809 6.16 -4.75 10.91
CA ASP A 809 7.48 -4.75 11.52
C ASP A 809 8.30 -3.54 11.01
N PRO A 810 8.84 -2.68 11.89
CA PRO A 810 9.51 -1.43 11.50
C PRO A 810 10.69 -1.64 10.55
N ASP A 811 11.49 -2.68 10.77
CA ASP A 811 12.67 -2.97 9.97
C ASP A 811 12.27 -3.51 8.60
N ARG A 812 11.25 -4.38 8.54
CA ARG A 812 10.65 -4.83 7.27
C ARG A 812 10.10 -3.67 6.46
N ARG A 813 9.41 -2.73 7.11
CA ARG A 813 8.88 -1.54 6.44
C ARG A 813 10.01 -0.68 5.88
N ARG A 814 11.08 -0.45 6.64
CA ARG A 814 12.25 0.29 6.17
C ARG A 814 12.92 -0.40 4.98
N GLU A 815 13.19 -1.71 5.08
CA GLU A 815 13.75 -2.52 3.98
C GLU A 815 12.91 -2.40 2.70
N LYS A 816 11.58 -2.53 2.82
CA LYS A 816 10.63 -2.39 1.70
C LYS A 816 10.62 -0.98 1.12
N MET A 817 11.03 0.04 1.86
CA MET A 817 11.10 1.42 1.38
C MET A 817 12.44 1.72 0.70
N ASP A 818 13.53 1.24 1.28
CA ASP A 818 14.89 1.49 0.78
C ASP A 818 15.18 0.74 -0.52
N THR A 819 14.58 -0.44 -0.70
CA THR A 819 14.82 -1.33 -1.85
C THR A 819 13.78 -1.19 -2.97
N ARG A 820 12.74 -0.36 -2.78
CA ARG A 820 11.67 -0.18 -3.77
C ARG A 820 12.20 0.51 -5.02
N ARG A 821 12.04 -0.14 -6.17
CA ARG A 821 12.28 0.44 -7.49
C ARG A 821 11.01 1.20 -7.95
N TRP A 822 10.43 0.80 -9.08
CA TRP A 822 9.22 1.43 -9.60
C TRP A 822 7.93 0.91 -8.94
N PHE A 823 7.83 -0.39 -8.65
CA PHE A 823 6.61 -1.07 -8.18
C PHE A 823 6.52 -1.27 -6.66
#